data_AF-B7G8M5-F1
#
_entry.id   AF-B7G8M5-F1
#
_cell.length_a   1.000
_cell.length_b   1.000
_cell.length_c   1.000
_cell.angle_alpha   90.00
_cell.angle_beta   90.00
_cell.angle_gamma   90.00
#
_symmetry.space_group_name_H-M   'P 1'
#
loop_
_entity.id
_entity.type
_entity.pdbx_description
1 polymer ?
#
loop_
_entity_poly.entity_id
_entity_poly.type
_entity_poly.pdbx_seq_one_letter_code
_entity_poly.pdbx_strand_id
1 'polypeptide(L)'
;MKIPTVLSFLYVGNLLRDAHCSPLPELFAAKSMEEVEALMSKTKQRPAHEVLRGRRRLQDGTLETSNHILADRFGGEAGFFHSVASGDPLADAVIIWTRYTPVNVDDEITLEFRMAAIDPNLEVNAHLDPTLNENIKRGKVTVTAASDFTAKIDVTGLPSNTQFVYVFSDGQQVSDIGLTKTAPAPGDEDPDLIYAFFSCSHFTNGFFHAYDVASTIQDLDLWIHVGDYYYEYGLFDTYAREAAEQRDQFVLPIWETIDLQDYRNRHSTHVAHDEGLRNLRRRAPMIATWDDHETTNDSYGNVNQGTGAENHQETCLANATSPDADKAAAQCDRPEGDAVERFTAAAQAYWEWMPIRYVEGTMGEIQTGTLTQIIEWGDLATIASFDTRMSFRTEESTGASAFATYAAVGAVNTNVSSYSDPSSDAYAAIQQIRESDRGSRLNESFSMLGDYFDTLEDVFEASKAAGKPWQIWAANTMMGHYVLPDAAQFYLDAPEEVQAIIQTYFDAFMLSEAALTARLISALRVADIEWNLDDYGGFYAERAKITEMAKASTNNMVVLGGDLHDAFAWVLVEGGEVEGAPVAINLGCPSVTSPGFKNAFLPVFSPILEAIGGEDVAIDIMNRGYARANPNLKFSDIGKKGFVAIKATMDTHTAEYIGFSPETLLTDFATARTDGAITAPFECQISLTTQSDVPGSLEPSETCSAIAFDNERPAVYDLPVPSLDNMPEGDALTVCGMIGCAFDASTEPTDSASTVTPTAPAPAPASSSTLSIGRSMGLVTGVLLLIVTLL
;
A
#
# COMPACT_ATOMS: atom_id res chain seq x y z
N MET A 1 9.35 -29.07 -0.85
CA MET A 1 8.61 -28.58 -2.03
C MET A 1 7.75 -27.45 -1.50
N LYS A 2 8.28 -26.22 -1.56
CA LYS A 2 7.60 -24.99 -1.14
C LYS A 2 7.02 -24.39 -2.43
N ILE A 3 5.75 -24.00 -2.45
CA ILE A 3 5.08 -23.52 -3.67
C ILE A 3 4.31 -22.24 -3.30
N PRO A 4 4.83 -21.05 -3.68
CA PRO A 4 4.03 -19.84 -3.81
C PRO A 4 3.45 -19.83 -5.23
N THR A 5 2.21 -20.27 -5.37
CA THR A 5 1.51 -20.22 -6.67
C THR A 5 0.03 -19.99 -6.41
N VAL A 6 -0.31 -18.84 -5.85
CA VAL A 6 -1.66 -18.28 -5.96
C VAL A 6 -1.59 -16.86 -6.52
N LEU A 7 -0.60 -16.06 -6.11
CA LEU A 7 -0.26 -14.79 -6.79
C LEU A 7 0.28 -14.99 -8.21
N SER A 8 1.04 -16.05 -8.48
CA SER A 8 1.50 -16.31 -9.86
C SER A 8 0.40 -16.82 -10.81
N PHE A 9 -0.79 -17.19 -10.31
CA PHE A 9 -1.94 -17.48 -11.19
C PHE A 9 -2.56 -16.18 -11.75
N LEU A 10 -2.37 -15.04 -11.07
CA LEU A 10 -2.73 -13.71 -11.60
C LEU A 10 -1.73 -13.23 -12.68
N TYR A 11 -0.51 -13.78 -12.68
CA TYR A 11 0.49 -13.53 -13.72
C TYR A 11 0.03 -14.02 -15.12
N VAL A 12 -0.85 -15.03 -15.18
CA VAL A 12 -1.42 -15.52 -16.46
C VAL A 12 -2.56 -14.64 -16.96
N GLY A 13 -3.29 -13.97 -16.07
CA GLY A 13 -4.24 -12.91 -16.44
C GLY A 13 -3.59 -11.78 -17.23
N ASN A 14 -2.32 -11.46 -16.94
CA ASN A 14 -1.55 -10.47 -17.68
C ASN A 14 -1.02 -10.95 -19.03
N LEU A 15 -0.76 -12.26 -19.20
CA LEU A 15 -0.55 -12.84 -20.54
C LEU A 15 -1.79 -12.65 -21.44
N LEU A 16 -2.98 -12.54 -20.86
CA LEU A 16 -4.22 -12.23 -21.58
C LEU A 16 -4.47 -10.71 -21.72
N ARG A 17 -3.98 -9.87 -20.79
CA ARG A 17 -4.05 -8.41 -20.91
C ARG A 17 -3.09 -7.87 -21.98
N ASP A 18 -1.87 -8.40 -22.07
CA ASP A 18 -0.95 -8.15 -23.20
C ASP A 18 -1.50 -8.70 -24.54
N ALA A 19 -2.47 -9.62 -24.48
CA ALA A 19 -3.18 -10.08 -25.67
C ALA A 19 -4.19 -9.05 -26.21
N HIS A 20 -4.52 -7.99 -25.48
CA HIS A 20 -5.33 -6.87 -26.01
C HIS A 20 -4.56 -5.94 -26.95
N CYS A 21 -3.22 -6.01 -26.96
CA CYS A 21 -2.37 -5.41 -28.00
C CYS A 21 -1.92 -6.43 -29.06
N SER A 22 -2.39 -7.69 -29.00
CA SER A 22 -2.18 -8.68 -30.06
C SER A 22 -3.37 -8.72 -31.02
N PRO A 23 -3.15 -9.02 -32.31
CA PRO A 23 -4.22 -9.13 -33.28
C PRO A 23 -4.92 -10.48 -33.07
N LEU A 24 -5.74 -10.59 -32.00
CA LEU A 24 -6.65 -11.70 -31.75
C LEU A 24 -7.42 -12.12 -33.02
N PRO A 25 -7.93 -11.20 -33.87
CA PRO A 25 -8.58 -11.56 -35.13
C PRO A 25 -7.66 -12.29 -36.15
N GLU A 26 -6.36 -12.05 -36.13
CA GLU A 26 -5.39 -12.67 -37.05
C GLU A 26 -4.93 -14.04 -36.56
N LEU A 27 -4.86 -14.26 -35.23
CA LEU A 27 -4.64 -15.58 -34.65
C LEU A 27 -5.78 -16.57 -34.98
N PHE A 28 -7.03 -16.09 -35.02
CA PHE A 28 -8.19 -16.88 -35.45
C PHE A 28 -8.21 -17.15 -36.97
N ALA A 29 -7.41 -16.43 -37.76
CA ALA A 29 -7.30 -16.59 -39.21
C ALA A 29 -6.09 -17.43 -39.66
N ALA A 30 -5.16 -17.72 -38.74
CA ALA A 30 -3.96 -18.53 -39.02
C ALA A 30 -4.35 -19.98 -39.38
N LYS A 31 -3.78 -20.48 -40.47
CA LYS A 31 -4.11 -21.80 -41.04
C LYS A 31 -3.06 -22.86 -40.74
N SER A 32 -1.94 -22.48 -40.09
CA SER A 32 -0.86 -23.39 -39.71
C SER A 32 -0.13 -22.95 -38.44
N MET A 33 0.56 -23.89 -37.79
CA MET A 33 1.39 -23.60 -36.61
C MET A 33 2.60 -22.72 -36.91
N GLU A 34 3.14 -22.76 -38.13
CA GLU A 34 4.20 -21.83 -38.56
C GLU A 34 3.72 -20.37 -38.60
N GLU A 35 2.46 -20.10 -38.96
CA GLU A 35 1.89 -18.75 -38.94
C GLU A 35 1.70 -18.24 -37.50
N VAL A 36 1.27 -19.12 -36.58
CA VAL A 36 1.14 -18.81 -35.15
C VAL A 36 2.50 -18.51 -34.53
N GLU A 37 3.52 -19.32 -34.81
CA GLU A 37 4.89 -19.10 -34.32
C GLU A 37 5.52 -17.81 -34.88
N ALA A 38 5.24 -17.46 -36.15
CA ALA A 38 5.69 -16.21 -36.74
C ALA A 38 5.01 -14.97 -36.12
N LEU A 39 3.72 -15.05 -35.79
CA LEU A 39 3.00 -13.99 -35.06
C LEU A 39 3.52 -13.81 -33.64
N MET A 40 3.78 -14.91 -32.91
CA MET A 40 4.36 -14.90 -31.56
C MET A 40 5.83 -14.45 -31.54
N SER A 41 6.57 -14.62 -32.64
CA SER A 41 7.95 -14.13 -32.75
C SER A 41 8.07 -12.61 -32.86
N LYS A 42 6.99 -11.92 -33.29
CA LYS A 42 6.95 -10.46 -33.43
C LYS A 42 6.73 -9.72 -32.11
N THR A 43 6.12 -10.37 -31.12
CA THR A 43 5.88 -9.81 -29.77
C THR A 43 7.06 -10.03 -28.81
N LYS A 44 8.01 -10.91 -29.13
CA LYS A 44 9.14 -11.30 -28.24
C LYS A 44 10.39 -10.42 -28.28
N GLN A 45 10.35 -9.18 -28.78
CA GLN A 45 11.54 -8.32 -28.76
C GLN A 45 11.23 -6.88 -28.35
N ARG A 46 11.93 -6.44 -27.29
CA ARG A 46 12.03 -5.10 -26.64
C ARG A 46 11.24 -5.07 -25.32
N PRO A 47 11.89 -5.26 -24.15
CA PRO A 47 12.78 -4.24 -23.56
C PRO A 47 14.05 -4.73 -22.82
N ALA A 48 14.32 -6.04 -22.72
CA ALA A 48 15.47 -6.56 -21.95
C ALA A 48 16.84 -5.98 -22.39
N HIS A 49 16.97 -5.61 -23.68
CA HIS A 49 18.21 -5.07 -24.23
C HIS A 49 18.53 -3.61 -23.83
N GLU A 50 17.54 -2.81 -23.38
CA GLU A 50 17.76 -1.41 -22.97
C GLU A 50 18.02 -1.29 -21.46
N VAL A 51 17.33 -2.08 -20.63
CA VAL A 51 17.62 -2.24 -19.19
C VAL A 51 19.06 -2.75 -18.99
N LEU A 52 19.45 -3.78 -19.77
CA LEU A 52 20.83 -4.29 -19.80
C LEU A 52 21.86 -3.27 -20.32
N ARG A 53 21.46 -2.24 -21.08
CA ARG A 53 22.37 -1.16 -21.53
C ARG A 53 22.53 -0.07 -20.48
N GLY A 54 21.48 0.25 -19.71
CA GLY A 54 21.56 1.20 -18.59
C GLY A 54 22.54 0.74 -17.50
N ARG A 55 22.42 -0.53 -17.07
CA ARG A 55 23.28 -1.09 -16.00
C ARG A 55 24.71 -1.44 -16.47
N ARG A 56 24.92 -1.76 -17.77
CA ARG A 56 26.27 -2.00 -18.33
C ARG A 56 27.09 -0.71 -18.39
N ARG A 57 26.43 0.45 -18.58
CA ARG A 57 27.05 1.78 -18.49
C ARG A 57 27.49 2.17 -17.08
N LEU A 58 26.84 1.65 -16.03
CA LEU A 58 27.30 1.81 -14.65
C LEU A 58 28.57 0.99 -14.37
N GLN A 59 28.66 -0.23 -14.91
CA GLN A 59 29.82 -1.11 -14.72
C GLN A 59 31.06 -0.72 -15.55
N ASP A 60 30.89 -0.06 -16.69
CA ASP A 60 32.00 0.46 -17.50
C ASP A 60 32.37 1.92 -17.17
N GLY A 61 31.70 2.52 -16.16
CA GLY A 61 31.95 3.87 -15.67
C GLY A 61 31.48 4.99 -16.61
N THR A 62 30.58 4.69 -17.56
CA THR A 62 30.08 5.68 -18.55
C THR A 62 28.70 6.26 -18.23
N LEU A 63 28.04 5.82 -17.16
CA LEU A 63 27.06 6.63 -16.41
C LEU A 63 27.72 7.02 -15.10
N GLU A 64 28.06 8.30 -15.00
CA GLU A 64 28.63 8.92 -13.81
C GLU A 64 27.73 8.63 -12.59
N THR A 65 28.35 8.53 -11.41
CA THR A 65 27.78 8.01 -10.15
C THR A 65 26.34 8.46 -9.91
N SER A 66 25.52 7.59 -9.29
CA SER A 66 24.08 7.79 -9.05
C SER A 66 23.72 9.08 -8.31
N ASN A 67 24.67 9.74 -7.63
CA ASN A 67 24.46 11.07 -7.06
C ASN A 67 24.40 12.19 -8.11
N HIS A 68 25.07 12.04 -9.27
CA HIS A 68 24.90 12.96 -10.40
C HIS A 68 23.48 12.90 -10.98
N ILE A 69 22.81 11.75 -10.92
CA ILE A 69 21.41 11.62 -11.36
C ILE A 69 20.49 12.53 -10.53
N LEU A 70 20.75 12.72 -9.23
CA LEU A 70 19.93 13.61 -8.39
C LEU A 70 20.21 15.10 -8.61
N ALA A 71 21.48 15.52 -8.76
CA ALA A 71 21.81 16.92 -9.04
C ALA A 71 21.39 17.33 -10.47
N ASP A 72 21.66 16.50 -11.48
CA ASP A 72 21.20 16.75 -12.86
C ASP A 72 19.67 16.75 -12.96
N ARG A 73 18.97 15.98 -12.11
CA ARG A 73 17.49 15.96 -12.04
C ARG A 73 16.89 17.29 -11.60
N PHE A 74 17.64 18.12 -10.87
CA PHE A 74 17.23 19.47 -10.48
C PHE A 74 18.01 20.54 -11.25
N GLY A 75 18.41 20.25 -12.49
CA GLY A 75 19.09 21.22 -13.35
C GLY A 75 20.50 21.61 -12.90
N GLY A 76 21.12 20.83 -12.01
CA GLY A 76 22.41 21.14 -11.39
C GLY A 76 22.34 22.18 -10.27
N GLU A 77 21.14 22.48 -9.77
CA GLU A 77 20.93 23.44 -8.68
C GLU A 77 21.04 22.75 -7.32
N ALA A 78 21.53 23.50 -6.32
CA ALA A 78 21.47 23.06 -4.94
C ALA A 78 20.22 23.60 -4.26
N GLY A 79 19.66 22.88 -3.28
CA GLY A 79 18.48 23.32 -2.55
C GLY A 79 17.75 22.23 -1.78
N PHE A 80 16.57 22.59 -1.27
CA PHE A 80 15.70 21.72 -0.47
C PHE A 80 14.56 21.14 -1.32
N PHE A 81 14.86 20.14 -2.17
CA PHE A 81 13.88 19.58 -3.10
C PHE A 81 12.95 18.52 -2.48
N HIS A 82 13.30 18.00 -1.30
CA HIS A 82 12.56 16.93 -0.61
C HIS A 82 11.70 17.43 0.54
N SER A 83 11.43 18.74 0.56
CA SER A 83 10.67 19.43 1.61
C SER A 83 11.23 19.15 3.01
N VAL A 84 10.40 19.36 4.04
CA VAL A 84 10.68 19.09 5.44
C VAL A 84 9.73 18.05 6.00
N ALA A 85 10.12 17.38 7.09
CA ALA A 85 9.25 16.47 7.83
C ALA A 85 9.51 16.55 9.33
N SER A 86 8.57 16.05 10.13
CA SER A 86 8.75 15.88 11.57
C SER A 86 8.16 14.55 12.03
N GLY A 87 8.56 14.06 13.20
CA GLY A 87 8.10 12.76 13.69
C GLY A 87 8.54 12.46 15.12
N ASP A 88 8.12 11.30 15.59
CA ASP A 88 8.25 10.82 16.96
C ASP A 88 7.98 11.92 18.00
N PRO A 89 6.75 12.43 18.11
CA PRO A 89 6.47 13.49 19.08
C PRO A 89 6.49 12.94 20.51
N LEU A 90 7.31 13.54 21.38
CA LEU A 90 7.28 13.33 22.83
C LEU A 90 6.71 14.57 23.52
N ALA A 91 6.47 14.46 24.83
CA ALA A 91 5.96 15.56 25.63
C ALA A 91 6.88 16.79 25.63
N ASP A 92 8.20 16.60 25.48
CA ASP A 92 9.17 17.68 25.52
C ASP A 92 10.14 17.70 24.33
N ALA A 93 9.87 16.87 23.30
CA ALA A 93 10.78 16.73 22.17
C ALA A 93 10.08 16.31 20.89
N VAL A 94 10.65 16.67 19.74
CA VAL A 94 10.18 16.21 18.42
C VAL A 94 11.35 16.14 17.43
N ILE A 95 11.31 15.18 16.51
CA ILE A 95 12.26 15.10 15.41
C ILE A 95 11.86 16.09 14.32
N ILE A 96 12.82 16.86 13.82
CA ILE A 96 12.69 17.59 12.56
C ILE A 96 13.69 17.06 11.54
N TRP A 97 13.28 17.04 10.28
CA TRP A 97 14.00 16.43 9.17
C TRP A 97 13.96 17.29 7.91
N THR A 98 15.06 17.30 7.16
CA THR A 98 15.12 17.75 5.76
C THR A 98 16.24 17.01 5.03
N ARG A 99 16.21 17.01 3.70
CA ARG A 99 17.39 16.68 2.87
C ARG A 99 17.81 17.89 2.04
N TYR A 100 19.11 18.14 1.97
CA TYR A 100 19.69 19.18 1.11
C TYR A 100 20.36 18.53 -0.10
N THR A 101 20.09 18.98 -1.31
CA THR A 101 20.82 18.55 -2.51
C THR A 101 21.95 19.53 -2.77
N PRO A 102 23.23 19.13 -2.73
CA PRO A 102 24.35 20.01 -3.08
C PRO A 102 24.63 20.01 -4.59
N VAL A 103 25.36 21.02 -5.08
CA VAL A 103 25.91 21.01 -6.44
C VAL A 103 27.03 19.98 -6.57
N ASN A 104 27.89 19.88 -5.54
CA ASN A 104 28.99 18.92 -5.50
C ASN A 104 28.82 17.96 -4.33
N VAL A 105 28.87 16.66 -4.64
CA VAL A 105 28.61 15.57 -3.71
C VAL A 105 29.72 15.36 -2.68
N ASP A 106 30.89 15.96 -2.89
CA ASP A 106 32.01 15.94 -1.94
C ASP A 106 31.96 17.10 -0.94
N ASP A 107 31.00 18.02 -1.07
CA ASP A 107 30.89 19.17 -0.18
C ASP A 107 30.33 18.76 1.19
N GLU A 108 30.76 19.46 2.24
CA GLU A 108 30.10 19.42 3.56
C GLU A 108 29.20 20.66 3.69
N ILE A 109 27.91 20.46 3.92
CA ILE A 109 26.94 21.56 3.98
C ILE A 109 26.55 21.79 5.44
N THR A 110 26.74 23.02 5.94
CA THR A 110 26.23 23.42 7.25
C THR A 110 24.85 24.03 7.11
N LEU A 111 23.84 23.37 7.69
CA LEU A 111 22.48 23.86 7.76
C LEU A 111 22.21 24.47 9.15
N GLU A 112 21.45 25.56 9.19
CA GLU A 112 20.86 26.11 10.42
C GLU A 112 19.37 25.76 10.45
N PHE A 113 18.88 25.23 11.58
CA PHE A 113 17.45 25.10 11.82
C PHE A 113 16.96 26.21 12.74
N ARG A 114 15.70 26.63 12.57
CA ARG A 114 14.97 27.51 13.48
C ARG A 114 13.60 26.91 13.76
N MET A 115 13.16 26.97 15.01
CA MET A 115 11.86 26.48 15.47
C MET A 115 11.28 27.46 16.50
N ALA A 116 9.98 27.70 16.42
CA ALA A 116 9.24 28.55 17.35
C ALA A 116 7.85 27.99 17.63
N ALA A 117 7.38 28.14 18.87
CA ALA A 117 5.98 27.85 19.20
C ALA A 117 5.05 28.80 18.43
N ILE A 118 3.92 28.28 17.97
CA ILE A 118 2.91 29.07 17.29
C ILE A 118 2.18 29.94 18.31
N ASP A 119 2.14 31.24 18.03
CA ASP A 119 1.32 32.23 18.73
C ASP A 119 0.16 32.63 17.82
N PRO A 120 -1.11 32.33 18.15
CA PRO A 120 -2.24 32.66 17.28
C PRO A 120 -2.39 34.17 17.02
N ASN A 121 -1.66 35.03 17.73
CA ASN A 121 -1.67 36.49 17.55
C ASN A 121 -0.57 37.02 16.61
N LEU A 122 0.32 36.16 16.09
CA LEU A 122 1.37 36.56 15.15
C LEU A 122 1.07 36.01 13.75
N GLU A 123 1.44 36.77 12.72
CA GLU A 123 1.51 36.26 11.35
C GLU A 123 2.63 35.20 11.25
N VAL A 124 2.48 34.17 10.41
CA VAL A 124 3.41 33.03 10.52
C VAL A 124 4.87 33.36 10.23
N ASN A 125 5.13 34.27 9.28
CA ASN A 125 6.50 34.70 8.99
C ASN A 125 7.17 35.41 10.18
N ALA A 126 6.38 35.95 11.12
CA ALA A 126 6.90 36.62 12.30
C ALA A 126 7.36 35.65 13.39
N HIS A 127 6.86 34.39 13.43
CA HIS A 127 7.28 33.41 14.44
C HIS A 127 8.76 33.05 14.36
N LEU A 128 9.27 32.95 13.13
CA LEU A 128 10.62 32.52 12.84
C LEU A 128 11.60 33.70 12.67
N ASP A 129 11.12 34.94 12.78
CA ASP A 129 11.96 36.13 12.76
C ASP A 129 12.60 36.34 14.14
N PRO A 130 13.93 36.16 14.28
CA PRO A 130 14.62 36.32 15.55
C PRO A 130 14.63 37.76 16.08
N THR A 131 14.17 38.73 15.29
CA THR A 131 13.97 40.12 15.73
C THR A 131 12.59 40.36 16.33
N LEU A 132 11.63 39.47 16.08
CA LEU A 132 10.24 39.55 16.53
C LEU A 132 9.91 38.49 17.60
N ASN A 133 10.65 37.38 17.64
CA ASN A 133 10.48 36.31 18.62
C ASN A 133 11.83 35.94 19.27
N GLU A 134 11.96 36.21 20.57
CA GLU A 134 13.17 35.89 21.34
C GLU A 134 13.26 34.41 21.78
N ASN A 135 12.16 33.66 21.66
CA ASN A 135 12.05 32.27 22.12
C ASN A 135 12.33 31.22 21.01
N ILE A 136 12.99 31.62 19.93
CA ILE A 136 13.35 30.71 18.83
C ILE A 136 14.44 29.73 19.28
N LYS A 137 14.13 28.43 19.20
CA LYS A 137 15.16 27.38 19.24
C LYS A 137 15.87 27.32 17.90
N ARG A 138 17.20 27.27 17.94
CA ARG A 138 18.04 27.18 16.74
C ARG A 138 19.29 26.38 17.01
N GLY A 139 19.83 25.80 15.96
CA GLY A 139 21.07 25.05 15.99
C GLY A 139 21.62 24.87 14.59
N LYS A 140 22.84 24.33 14.52
CA LYS A 140 23.50 24.01 13.25
C LYS A 140 23.80 22.53 13.17
N VAL A 141 23.68 21.97 11.98
CA VAL A 141 24.01 20.58 11.66
C VAL A 141 24.83 20.58 10.38
N THR A 142 25.89 19.76 10.34
CA THR A 142 26.65 19.52 9.12
C THR A 142 26.15 18.24 8.49
N VAL A 143 25.77 18.29 7.21
CA VAL A 143 25.32 17.15 6.42
C VAL A 143 26.32 16.87 5.30
N THR A 144 26.49 15.58 4.98
CA THR A 144 27.51 15.09 4.03
C THR A 144 26.95 13.93 3.20
N ALA A 145 27.70 13.45 2.21
CA ALA A 145 27.34 12.26 1.45
C ALA A 145 27.13 11.01 2.31
N ALA A 146 27.76 10.93 3.49
CA ALA A 146 27.60 9.79 4.40
C ALA A 146 26.18 9.70 4.95
N SER A 147 25.52 10.83 5.23
CA SER A 147 24.12 10.89 5.69
C SER A 147 23.13 11.10 4.55
N ASP A 148 23.55 10.93 3.29
CA ASP A 148 22.79 11.33 2.10
C ASP A 148 22.30 12.79 2.17
N PHE A 149 23.10 13.66 2.77
CA PHE A 149 22.76 15.07 3.01
C PHE A 149 21.45 15.30 3.77
N THR A 150 21.00 14.29 4.52
CA THR A 150 19.85 14.41 5.42
C THR A 150 20.29 15.07 6.73
N ALA A 151 19.47 16.00 7.22
CA ALA A 151 19.55 16.58 8.55
C ALA A 151 18.37 16.05 9.37
N LYS A 152 18.66 15.36 10.47
CA LYS A 152 17.68 14.85 11.41
C LYS A 152 18.05 15.29 12.83
N ILE A 153 17.20 16.08 13.48
CA ILE A 153 17.49 16.67 14.79
C ILE A 153 16.36 16.35 15.76
N ASP A 154 16.72 15.81 16.93
CA ASP A 154 15.81 15.70 18.08
C ASP A 154 15.83 17.02 18.87
N VAL A 155 14.78 17.83 18.69
CA VAL A 155 14.68 19.13 19.34
C VAL A 155 14.03 18.93 20.71
N THR A 156 14.83 18.99 21.78
CA THR A 156 14.39 18.69 23.16
C THR A 156 14.11 19.94 23.99
N GLY A 157 13.50 19.74 25.18
CA GLY A 157 13.16 20.81 26.13
C GLY A 157 12.11 21.77 25.56
N LEU A 158 11.14 21.23 24.84
CA LEU A 158 9.95 21.91 24.34
C LEU A 158 8.82 21.83 25.38
N PRO A 159 7.89 22.81 25.41
CA PRO A 159 6.63 22.63 26.13
C PRO A 159 5.78 21.51 25.50
N SER A 160 5.01 20.81 26.32
CA SER A 160 4.06 19.77 25.89
C SER A 160 2.81 20.35 25.24
N ASN A 161 2.08 19.50 24.51
CA ASN A 161 0.85 19.85 23.81
C ASN A 161 0.94 21.15 22.99
N THR A 162 2.09 21.43 22.38
CA THR A 162 2.38 22.71 21.75
C THR A 162 2.68 22.54 20.26
N GLN A 163 2.06 23.35 19.41
CA GLN A 163 2.36 23.41 17.99
C GLN A 163 3.56 24.33 17.70
N PHE A 164 4.38 23.94 16.74
CA PHE A 164 5.58 24.68 16.33
C PHE A 164 5.63 24.85 14.82
N VAL A 165 6.23 25.96 14.39
CA VAL A 165 6.75 26.15 13.03
C VAL A 165 8.26 25.93 13.04
N TYR A 166 8.81 25.38 11.95
CA TYR A 166 10.25 25.22 11.77
C TYR A 166 10.71 25.33 10.31
N VAL A 167 11.99 25.67 10.12
CA VAL A 167 12.67 25.75 8.81
C VAL A 167 14.14 25.37 8.93
N PHE A 168 14.73 25.01 7.79
CA PHE A 168 16.17 24.86 7.59
C PHE A 168 16.70 25.92 6.62
N SER A 169 17.98 26.27 6.72
CA SER A 169 18.66 27.17 5.80
C SER A 169 20.14 26.85 5.68
N ASP A 170 20.70 26.97 4.48
CA ASP A 170 22.15 26.93 4.22
C ASP A 170 22.81 28.33 4.32
N GLY A 171 22.02 29.36 4.65
CA GLY A 171 22.41 30.77 4.67
C GLY A 171 22.11 31.56 3.39
N GLN A 172 21.72 30.89 2.29
CA GLN A 172 21.31 31.52 1.04
C GLN A 172 19.85 31.19 0.70
N GLN A 173 19.48 29.92 0.87
CA GLN A 173 18.17 29.34 0.64
C GLN A 173 17.54 28.92 1.96
N VAL A 174 16.21 28.81 1.97
CA VAL A 174 15.41 28.34 3.10
C VAL A 174 14.54 27.20 2.61
N SER A 175 14.37 26.16 3.41
CA SER A 175 13.46 25.06 3.13
C SER A 175 12.00 25.53 3.11
N ASP A 176 11.09 24.63 2.73
CA ASP A 176 9.69 24.78 3.09
C ASP A 176 9.51 24.97 4.61
N ILE A 177 8.43 25.64 4.99
CA ILE A 177 8.02 25.78 6.39
C ILE A 177 7.28 24.52 6.81
N GLY A 178 7.75 23.89 7.88
CA GLY A 178 7.11 22.75 8.50
C GLY A 178 6.32 23.14 9.75
N LEU A 179 5.24 22.42 9.98
CA LEU A 179 4.44 22.42 11.20
C LEU A 179 4.66 21.11 11.93
N THR A 180 4.74 21.18 13.25
CA THR A 180 4.86 20.01 14.12
C THR A 180 4.19 20.25 15.47
N LYS A 181 4.05 19.21 16.28
CA LYS A 181 3.42 19.27 17.61
C LYS A 181 4.13 18.33 18.58
N THR A 182 4.31 18.76 19.83
CA THR A 182 4.72 17.89 20.93
C THR A 182 3.52 17.15 21.51
N ALA A 183 3.73 15.92 21.96
CA ALA A 183 2.67 15.15 22.61
C ALA A 183 2.21 15.86 23.92
N PRO A 184 0.99 15.64 24.39
CA PRO A 184 0.58 16.10 25.72
C PRO A 184 1.33 15.34 26.82
N ALA A 185 1.68 16.05 27.90
CA ALA A 185 2.14 15.43 29.13
C ALA A 185 0.94 14.94 29.97
N PRO A 186 1.12 13.97 30.89
CA PRO A 186 0.08 13.60 31.85
C PRO A 186 -0.43 14.83 32.63
N GLY A 187 -1.75 15.01 32.67
CA GLY A 187 -2.41 16.17 33.29
C GLY A 187 -2.57 17.43 32.42
N ASP A 188 -2.09 17.45 31.17
CA ASP A 188 -2.41 18.54 30.23
C ASP A 188 -3.92 18.57 29.90
N GLU A 189 -4.48 19.77 29.67
CA GLU A 189 -5.88 19.94 29.27
C GLU A 189 -6.12 19.48 27.82
N ASP A 190 -7.33 18.97 27.55
CA ASP A 190 -7.82 18.51 26.24
C ASP A 190 -6.84 17.57 25.49
N PRO A 191 -6.60 16.33 25.99
CA PRO A 191 -5.68 15.39 25.37
C PRO A 191 -6.27 14.67 24.15
N ASP A 192 -7.38 15.17 23.57
CA ASP A 192 -7.98 14.62 22.35
C ASP A 192 -6.87 14.42 21.29
N LEU A 193 -6.97 13.31 20.55
CA LEU A 193 -5.99 12.95 19.53
C LEU A 193 -6.71 12.82 18.18
N ILE A 194 -6.35 13.70 17.24
CA ILE A 194 -6.78 13.63 15.85
C ILE A 194 -5.60 13.17 15.00
N TYR A 195 -5.73 12.00 14.38
CA TYR A 195 -4.67 11.45 13.54
C TYR A 195 -5.20 10.80 12.28
N ALA A 196 -4.35 10.71 11.26
CA ALA A 196 -4.63 9.96 10.05
C ALA A 196 -3.68 8.77 9.96
N PHE A 197 -4.15 7.62 9.50
CA PHE A 197 -3.29 6.44 9.29
C PHE A 197 -3.33 5.94 7.84
N PHE A 198 -2.18 5.45 7.38
CA PHE A 198 -1.88 5.12 5.98
C PHE A 198 -1.05 3.84 5.85
N SER A 199 -1.14 3.23 4.68
CA SER A 199 -0.28 2.14 4.23
C SER A 199 -0.19 2.14 2.70
N CYS A 200 0.83 1.48 2.14
CA CYS A 200 0.84 1.02 0.75
C CYS A 200 0.70 2.14 -0.30
N SER A 201 1.81 2.83 -0.52
CA SER A 201 1.94 3.98 -1.41
C SER A 201 2.72 3.65 -2.69
N HIS A 202 2.20 2.77 -3.54
CA HIS A 202 2.88 2.45 -4.79
C HIS A 202 2.95 3.66 -5.74
N PHE A 203 4.12 4.29 -5.83
CA PHE A 203 4.33 5.56 -6.55
C PHE A 203 3.90 5.53 -8.02
N THR A 204 4.16 4.42 -8.72
CA THR A 204 3.79 4.28 -10.14
C THR A 204 2.30 4.03 -10.38
N ASN A 205 1.50 3.73 -9.35
CA ASN A 205 0.07 3.47 -9.52
C ASN A 205 -0.81 4.72 -9.61
N GLY A 206 -0.41 5.83 -8.99
CA GLY A 206 -1.24 7.03 -8.96
C GLY A 206 -0.64 8.17 -8.16
N PHE A 207 -1.26 9.34 -8.26
CA PHE A 207 -0.97 10.52 -7.43
C PHE A 207 -1.48 10.29 -6.00
N PHE A 208 -0.76 10.79 -5.00
CA PHE A 208 -1.13 10.60 -3.60
C PHE A 208 -2.16 11.63 -3.10
N HIS A 209 -3.35 11.60 -3.70
CA HIS A 209 -4.49 12.42 -3.27
C HIS A 209 -4.87 12.16 -1.81
N ALA A 210 -4.69 10.93 -1.31
CA ALA A 210 -4.91 10.59 0.09
C ALA A 210 -4.08 11.48 1.04
N TYR A 211 -2.79 11.66 0.74
CA TYR A 211 -1.92 12.54 1.53
C TYR A 211 -2.29 14.02 1.38
N ASP A 212 -2.64 14.45 0.17
CA ASP A 212 -3.07 15.84 -0.06
C ASP A 212 -4.32 16.18 0.75
N VAL A 213 -5.36 15.33 0.70
CA VAL A 213 -6.60 15.52 1.46
C VAL A 213 -6.32 15.47 2.97
N ALA A 214 -5.54 14.51 3.44
CA ALA A 214 -5.21 14.42 4.86
C ALA A 214 -4.45 15.65 5.39
N SER A 215 -3.64 16.29 4.54
CA SER A 215 -2.93 17.51 4.92
C SER A 215 -3.86 18.69 5.24
N THR A 216 -5.13 18.61 4.81
CA THR A 216 -6.16 19.62 5.06
C THR A 216 -6.98 19.38 6.32
N ILE A 217 -6.79 18.24 7.01
CA ILE A 217 -7.47 17.94 8.27
C ILE A 217 -7.13 19.03 9.29
N GLN A 218 -8.18 19.65 9.82
CA GLN A 218 -8.06 20.64 10.88
C GLN A 218 -7.55 19.97 12.15
N ASP A 219 -6.63 20.64 12.84
CA ASP A 219 -6.07 20.15 14.10
C ASP A 219 -5.45 18.74 14.05
N LEU A 220 -5.00 18.28 12.87
CA LEU A 220 -4.22 17.05 12.75
C LEU A 220 -3.01 17.08 13.69
N ASP A 221 -3.00 16.22 14.70
CA ASP A 221 -1.99 16.15 15.74
C ASP A 221 -0.77 15.34 15.31
N LEU A 222 -1.00 14.22 14.62
CA LEU A 222 0.02 13.36 14.04
C LEU A 222 -0.57 12.52 12.89
N TRP A 223 0.29 11.80 12.18
CA TRP A 223 -0.12 10.76 11.24
C TRP A 223 0.73 9.51 11.40
N ILE A 224 0.17 8.35 11.08
CA ILE A 224 0.81 7.05 11.25
C ILE A 224 0.93 6.37 9.89
N HIS A 225 2.13 5.93 9.53
CA HIS A 225 2.33 5.09 8.34
C HIS A 225 2.75 3.69 8.78
N VAL A 226 1.95 2.68 8.46
CA VAL A 226 2.16 1.29 8.93
C VAL A 226 2.90 0.40 7.95
N GLY A 227 3.61 1.00 6.99
CA GLY A 227 4.51 0.30 6.07
C GLY A 227 4.10 0.39 4.61
N ASP A 228 4.98 -0.06 3.72
CA ASP A 228 4.92 0.16 2.27
C ASP A 228 4.85 1.64 1.90
N TYR A 229 5.66 2.45 2.59
CA TYR A 229 5.87 3.85 2.28
C TYR A 229 6.41 3.99 0.87
N TYR A 230 7.19 3.03 0.39
CA TYR A 230 7.52 2.86 -1.03
C TYR A 230 7.63 1.37 -1.36
N TYR A 231 7.79 1.08 -2.64
CA TYR A 231 8.01 -0.28 -3.18
C TYR A 231 9.42 -0.38 -3.74
N GLU A 232 10.05 -1.54 -3.66
CA GLU A 232 11.43 -1.86 -4.06
C GLU A 232 11.54 -2.15 -5.58
N TYR A 233 10.43 -2.53 -6.20
CA TYR A 233 10.37 -2.99 -7.58
C TYR A 233 11.00 -2.07 -8.63
N GLY A 234 11.51 -2.68 -9.71
CA GLY A 234 11.83 -1.98 -10.94
C GLY A 234 10.59 -1.54 -11.74
N LEU A 235 10.75 -0.59 -12.65
CA LEU A 235 9.65 -0.06 -13.46
C LEU A 235 8.93 -1.15 -14.28
N PHE A 236 9.70 -2.13 -14.77
CA PHE A 236 9.19 -3.21 -15.62
C PHE A 236 8.74 -4.45 -14.84
N ASP A 237 8.97 -4.45 -13.54
CA ASP A 237 8.67 -5.58 -12.65
C ASP A 237 7.31 -5.38 -11.95
N THR A 238 6.62 -4.27 -12.23
CA THR A 238 5.34 -3.90 -11.61
C THR A 238 4.16 -3.94 -12.57
N TYR A 239 2.98 -4.18 -12.01
CA TYR A 239 1.69 -4.00 -12.68
C TYR A 239 1.34 -2.53 -12.98
N ALA A 240 2.22 -1.61 -12.60
CA ALA A 240 2.00 -0.16 -12.54
C ALA A 240 2.54 0.60 -13.75
N ARG A 241 3.21 -0.09 -14.68
CA ARG A 241 3.89 0.55 -15.82
C ARG A 241 2.95 1.43 -16.67
N GLU A 242 1.75 0.93 -16.97
CA GLU A 242 0.79 1.71 -17.76
C GLU A 242 0.39 3.01 -17.05
N ALA A 243 0.16 2.96 -15.74
CA ALA A 243 -0.17 4.14 -14.94
C ALA A 243 1.02 5.11 -14.81
N ALA A 244 2.26 4.59 -14.74
CA ALA A 244 3.48 5.39 -14.79
C ALA A 244 3.65 6.11 -16.12
N GLU A 245 3.45 5.41 -17.25
CA GLU A 245 3.52 5.97 -18.60
C GLU A 245 2.43 7.01 -18.85
N GLN A 246 1.21 6.78 -18.36
CA GLN A 246 0.10 7.75 -18.48
C GLN A 246 0.38 9.06 -17.72
N ARG A 247 1.14 9.00 -16.63
CA ARG A 247 1.42 10.16 -15.75
C ARG A 247 2.82 10.75 -15.94
N ASP A 248 3.65 10.15 -16.80
CA ASP A 248 5.07 10.48 -16.94
C ASP A 248 5.84 10.46 -15.59
N GLN A 249 5.45 9.54 -14.69
CA GLN A 249 6.02 9.41 -13.34
C GLN A 249 6.69 8.04 -13.17
N PHE A 250 8.01 8.04 -13.11
CA PHE A 250 8.82 6.81 -13.04
C PHE A 250 9.61 6.71 -11.74
N VAL A 251 9.72 5.48 -11.21
CA VAL A 251 10.63 5.17 -10.10
C VAL A 251 12.08 5.28 -10.54
N LEU A 252 12.94 5.73 -9.61
CA LEU A 252 14.38 5.60 -9.72
C LEU A 252 14.92 4.76 -8.55
N PRO A 253 15.88 3.86 -8.78
CA PRO A 253 16.26 3.36 -10.11
C PRO A 253 15.06 2.72 -10.85
N ILE A 254 15.14 2.58 -12.17
CA ILE A 254 14.12 1.89 -12.98
C ILE A 254 14.21 0.36 -12.87
N TRP A 255 15.11 -0.16 -12.03
CA TRP A 255 15.31 -1.57 -11.70
C TRP A 255 15.06 -1.79 -10.20
N GLU A 256 15.01 -3.06 -9.80
CA GLU A 256 14.91 -3.51 -8.40
C GLU A 256 15.92 -2.85 -7.45
N THR A 257 15.49 -2.31 -6.31
CA THR A 257 16.42 -1.70 -5.34
C THR A 257 17.17 -2.75 -4.55
N ILE A 258 18.51 -2.71 -4.61
CA ILE A 258 19.36 -3.70 -3.95
C ILE A 258 20.40 -3.03 -3.06
N ASP A 259 21.11 -2.02 -3.56
CA ASP A 259 22.16 -1.33 -2.79
C ASP A 259 21.66 -0.06 -2.10
N LEU A 260 22.46 0.49 -1.18
CA LEU A 260 22.10 1.66 -0.38
C LEU A 260 21.71 2.87 -1.25
N GLN A 261 22.39 3.05 -2.39
CA GLN A 261 22.11 4.20 -3.24
C GLN A 261 20.81 4.00 -4.04
N ASP A 262 20.47 2.76 -4.40
CA ASP A 262 19.18 2.42 -4.98
C ASP A 262 18.04 2.80 -4.02
N TYR A 263 18.12 2.40 -2.73
CA TYR A 263 17.11 2.73 -1.72
C TYR A 263 17.02 4.24 -1.44
N ARG A 264 18.15 4.96 -1.34
CA ARG A 264 18.16 6.44 -1.23
C ARG A 264 17.49 7.11 -2.42
N ASN A 265 17.76 6.63 -3.64
CA ASN A 265 17.12 7.14 -4.86
C ASN A 265 15.62 6.85 -4.89
N ARG A 266 15.19 5.73 -4.32
CA ARG A 266 13.78 5.36 -4.22
C ARG A 266 13.03 6.29 -3.28
N HIS A 267 13.54 6.51 -2.06
CA HIS A 267 13.02 7.52 -1.14
C HIS A 267 12.98 8.91 -1.78
N SER A 268 14.07 9.31 -2.45
CA SER A 268 14.17 10.58 -3.16
C SER A 268 13.08 10.77 -4.20
N THR A 269 12.81 9.73 -5.00
CA THR A 269 11.76 9.77 -6.03
C THR A 269 10.39 9.88 -5.40
N HIS A 270 10.15 9.06 -4.38
CA HIS A 270 8.88 9.01 -3.68
C HIS A 270 8.51 10.36 -3.06
N VAL A 271 9.48 11.06 -2.44
CA VAL A 271 9.25 12.36 -1.80
C VAL A 271 9.28 13.54 -2.79
N ALA A 272 10.19 13.56 -3.76
CA ALA A 272 10.36 14.74 -4.62
C ALA A 272 9.23 14.91 -5.65
N HIS A 273 8.62 13.82 -6.11
CA HIS A 273 7.70 13.84 -7.27
C HIS A 273 6.22 13.88 -6.89
N ASP A 274 5.88 13.66 -5.63
CA ASP A 274 4.49 13.73 -5.18
C ASP A 274 4.23 14.99 -4.33
N GLU A 275 3.26 15.80 -4.74
CA GLU A 275 2.87 17.02 -4.04
C GLU A 275 2.08 16.71 -2.76
N GLY A 276 1.18 15.73 -2.80
CA GLY A 276 0.35 15.33 -1.67
C GLY A 276 1.20 14.86 -0.49
N LEU A 277 2.22 14.04 -0.76
CA LEU A 277 3.14 13.58 0.28
C LEU A 277 3.93 14.73 0.91
N ARG A 278 4.48 15.65 0.11
CA ARG A 278 5.17 16.84 0.64
C ARG A 278 4.22 17.72 1.45
N ASN A 279 2.96 17.83 1.05
CA ASN A 279 1.93 18.56 1.78
C ASN A 279 1.65 17.97 3.17
N LEU A 280 1.56 16.65 3.29
CA LEU A 280 1.36 16.01 4.58
C LEU A 280 2.63 16.03 5.45
N ARG A 281 3.81 15.79 4.87
CA ARG A 281 5.10 15.81 5.61
C ARG A 281 5.36 17.14 6.31
N ARG A 282 4.97 18.28 5.71
CA ARG A 282 5.11 19.61 6.32
C ARG A 282 4.01 19.96 7.33
N ARG A 283 2.99 19.11 7.53
CA ARG A 283 1.77 19.48 8.25
C ARG A 283 1.72 19.02 9.72
N ALA A 284 2.22 17.83 10.01
CA ALA A 284 2.13 17.20 11.34
C ALA A 284 3.26 16.17 11.52
N PRO A 285 3.66 15.86 12.78
CA PRO A 285 4.64 14.82 13.04
C PRO A 285 4.09 13.44 12.64
N MET A 286 4.97 12.58 12.12
CA MET A 286 4.63 11.19 11.81
C MET A 286 5.16 10.19 12.84
N ILE A 287 4.44 9.08 12.99
CA ILE A 287 4.95 7.81 13.51
C ILE A 287 5.08 6.89 12.29
N ALA A 288 6.25 6.30 12.07
CA ALA A 288 6.53 5.55 10.85
C ALA A 288 7.10 4.18 11.16
N THR A 289 6.49 3.13 10.63
CA THR A 289 7.08 1.79 10.62
C THR A 289 7.24 1.29 9.18
N TRP A 290 8.22 0.42 8.96
CA TRP A 290 8.38 -0.29 7.70
C TRP A 290 7.50 -1.53 7.70
N ASP A 291 7.02 -1.95 6.54
CA ASP A 291 6.62 -3.34 6.32
C ASP A 291 7.68 -4.03 5.45
N ASP A 292 7.29 -4.93 4.55
CA ASP A 292 8.23 -5.69 3.75
C ASP A 292 8.85 -4.87 2.62
N HIS A 293 8.07 -4.06 1.89
CA HIS A 293 8.52 -3.38 0.67
C HIS A 293 9.54 -2.26 0.89
N GLU A 294 9.73 -1.78 2.13
CA GLU A 294 10.91 -0.99 2.48
C GLU A 294 12.22 -1.76 2.32
N THR A 295 12.17 -3.08 2.34
CA THR A 295 13.27 -3.97 1.96
C THR A 295 12.96 -4.65 0.64
N THR A 296 12.07 -5.65 0.67
CA THR A 296 11.55 -6.40 -0.46
C THR A 296 10.39 -7.31 -0.05
N ASN A 297 9.49 -7.59 -1.00
CA ASN A 297 8.22 -8.31 -0.84
C ASN A 297 8.33 -9.63 -0.04
N ASP A 298 7.40 -9.81 0.91
CA ASP A 298 7.29 -10.89 1.89
C ASP A 298 8.60 -11.14 2.67
N SER A 299 9.31 -10.07 3.05
CA SER A 299 10.52 -10.21 3.85
C SER A 299 10.24 -10.75 5.25
N TYR A 300 11.15 -11.60 5.72
CA TYR A 300 11.24 -12.05 7.09
C TYR A 300 12.70 -12.02 7.55
N GLY A 301 12.90 -11.60 8.79
CA GLY A 301 14.18 -11.60 9.46
C GLY A 301 14.03 -12.16 10.85
N ASN A 302 14.76 -13.25 11.10
CA ASN A 302 14.91 -13.80 12.44
C ASN A 302 16.39 -13.99 12.72
N VAL A 303 16.91 -13.21 13.67
CA VAL A 303 18.33 -13.28 14.10
C VAL A 303 18.79 -14.69 14.47
N ASN A 304 17.88 -15.60 14.80
CA ASN A 304 18.15 -16.99 15.16
C ASN A 304 17.86 -18.02 14.06
N GLN A 305 17.03 -17.71 13.05
CA GLN A 305 16.55 -18.68 12.05
C GLN A 305 16.93 -18.35 10.60
N GLY A 306 17.40 -17.12 10.33
CA GLY A 306 17.78 -16.66 9.00
C GLY A 306 16.93 -15.48 8.54
N THR A 307 17.37 -14.89 7.42
CA THR A 307 16.73 -13.74 6.78
C THR A 307 16.44 -14.11 5.34
N GLY A 308 15.27 -13.72 4.83
CA GLY A 308 14.85 -14.01 3.46
C GLY A 308 13.63 -13.20 3.05
N ALA A 309 13.19 -13.41 1.82
CA ALA A 309 11.98 -12.79 1.28
C ALA A 309 11.47 -13.60 0.07
N GLU A 310 10.22 -13.38 -0.35
CA GLU A 310 9.69 -13.97 -1.58
C GLU A 310 10.40 -13.39 -2.81
N ASN A 311 10.55 -12.07 -2.86
CA ASN A 311 11.20 -11.36 -3.96
C ASN A 311 12.71 -11.15 -3.72
N HIS A 312 13.39 -12.22 -3.30
CA HIS A 312 14.85 -12.18 -3.15
C HIS A 312 15.55 -13.47 -3.57
N GLN A 313 16.64 -13.31 -4.32
CA GLN A 313 17.49 -14.42 -4.73
C GLN A 313 18.98 -14.16 -4.55
N GLU A 314 19.59 -14.86 -3.59
CA GLU A 314 21.03 -14.81 -3.36
C GLU A 314 21.84 -15.27 -4.59
N THR A 315 21.34 -16.30 -5.28
CA THR A 315 22.00 -16.89 -6.45
C THR A 315 21.00 -17.18 -7.58
N CYS A 316 21.40 -16.97 -8.84
CA CYS A 316 20.67 -17.55 -9.97
C CYS A 316 21.03 -19.03 -10.12
N LEU A 317 20.16 -19.93 -9.69
CA LEU A 317 20.35 -21.36 -9.94
C LEU A 317 20.04 -21.66 -11.42
N ALA A 318 21.08 -21.90 -12.22
CA ALA A 318 20.96 -22.29 -13.62
C ALA A 318 20.34 -23.70 -13.84
N ASN A 319 20.04 -24.46 -12.78
CA ASN A 319 19.44 -25.80 -12.81
C ASN A 319 18.85 -26.16 -11.45
N ALA A 320 17.85 -25.41 -10.98
CA ALA A 320 17.00 -25.94 -9.92
C ALA A 320 16.13 -27.08 -10.53
N THR A 321 16.00 -28.20 -9.84
CA THR A 321 15.06 -29.29 -10.20
C THR A 321 13.75 -29.17 -9.40
N SER A 322 13.49 -28.00 -8.81
CA SER A 322 12.22 -27.66 -8.18
C SER A 322 11.20 -27.25 -9.25
N PRO A 323 9.90 -27.49 -9.08
CA PRO A 323 8.85 -26.89 -9.91
C PRO A 323 8.92 -25.34 -9.96
N ASP A 324 9.57 -24.71 -8.98
CA ASP A 324 9.84 -23.25 -8.95
C ASP A 324 11.08 -22.84 -9.76
N ALA A 325 11.85 -23.81 -10.25
CA ALA A 325 13.03 -23.56 -11.07
C ALA A 325 12.69 -22.87 -12.37
N ASP A 326 11.50 -23.11 -12.92
CA ASP A 326 11.10 -22.49 -14.18
C ASP A 326 10.66 -21.02 -14.00
N LYS A 327 10.29 -20.60 -12.78
CA LYS A 327 10.08 -19.18 -12.44
C LYS A 327 11.37 -18.52 -11.97
N ALA A 328 12.11 -19.14 -11.04
CA ALA A 328 13.40 -18.64 -10.59
C ALA A 328 14.43 -18.54 -11.75
N ALA A 329 14.38 -19.42 -12.76
CA ALA A 329 15.24 -19.31 -13.94
C ALA A 329 14.69 -18.38 -15.03
N ALA A 330 13.41 -18.02 -14.99
CA ALA A 330 12.80 -17.05 -15.91
C ALA A 330 12.80 -15.60 -15.38
N GLN A 331 12.86 -15.42 -14.06
CA GLN A 331 12.91 -14.12 -13.36
C GLN A 331 14.31 -13.77 -12.83
N CYS A 332 15.20 -14.73 -12.56
CA CYS A 332 16.57 -14.41 -12.16
C CYS A 332 17.41 -14.02 -13.38
N ASP A 333 17.33 -12.76 -13.78
CA ASP A 333 18.30 -12.18 -14.71
C ASP A 333 19.70 -12.16 -14.06
N ARG A 334 19.80 -11.93 -12.73
CA ARG A 334 21.04 -11.89 -11.93
C ARG A 334 20.82 -12.17 -10.43
N PRO A 335 21.84 -12.70 -9.72
CA PRO A 335 21.82 -12.77 -8.26
C PRO A 335 21.75 -11.37 -7.64
N GLU A 336 21.01 -11.24 -6.56
CA GLU A 336 20.82 -9.97 -5.83
C GLU A 336 21.78 -9.79 -4.67
N GLY A 337 22.56 -10.84 -4.34
CA GLY A 337 23.52 -10.80 -3.25
C GLY A 337 22.92 -11.28 -1.93
N ASP A 338 23.61 -11.00 -0.84
CA ASP A 338 23.21 -11.46 0.49
C ASP A 338 22.01 -10.65 1.01
N ALA A 339 20.99 -11.34 1.55
CA ALA A 339 19.77 -10.71 2.05
C ALA A 339 20.05 -9.72 3.19
N VAL A 340 21.01 -10.04 4.06
CA VAL A 340 21.38 -9.18 5.19
C VAL A 340 22.04 -7.90 4.67
N GLU A 341 22.87 -7.97 3.62
CA GLU A 341 23.45 -6.78 2.98
C GLU A 341 22.38 -5.88 2.34
N ARG A 342 21.37 -6.46 1.66
CA ARG A 342 20.24 -5.71 1.09
C ARG A 342 19.40 -5.04 2.17
N PHE A 343 19.04 -5.77 3.22
CA PHE A 343 18.20 -5.26 4.31
C PHE A 343 18.94 -4.20 5.14
N THR A 344 20.27 -4.36 5.27
CA THR A 344 21.18 -3.34 5.82
C THR A 344 21.10 -2.03 5.06
N ALA A 345 21.23 -2.10 3.74
CA ALA A 345 21.14 -0.94 2.86
C ALA A 345 19.77 -0.24 2.96
N ALA A 346 18.69 -1.03 2.93
CA ALA A 346 17.33 -0.56 3.09
C ALA A 346 17.10 0.14 4.44
N ALA A 347 17.46 -0.52 5.54
CA ALA A 347 17.30 0.02 6.88
C ALA A 347 18.08 1.32 7.05
N GLN A 348 19.34 1.38 6.58
CA GLN A 348 20.12 2.62 6.63
C GLN A 348 19.43 3.76 5.88
N ALA A 349 18.94 3.52 4.66
CA ALA A 349 18.20 4.54 3.91
C ALA A 349 16.92 4.97 4.65
N TYR A 350 16.18 4.03 5.24
CA TYR A 350 14.98 4.32 6.01
C TYR A 350 15.29 5.21 7.22
N TRP A 351 16.34 4.89 7.99
CA TRP A 351 16.79 5.71 9.12
C TRP A 351 17.24 7.11 8.71
N GLU A 352 17.84 7.25 7.53
CA GLU A 352 18.25 8.55 6.99
C GLU A 352 17.05 9.40 6.56
N TRP A 353 16.04 8.79 5.93
CA TRP A 353 14.95 9.50 5.24
C TRP A 353 13.66 9.68 6.03
N MET A 354 13.45 8.88 7.08
CA MET A 354 12.28 8.95 7.94
C MET A 354 12.56 9.80 9.19
N PRO A 355 11.62 10.67 9.61
CA PRO A 355 11.80 11.57 10.75
C PRO A 355 11.58 10.86 12.10
N ILE A 356 12.17 9.68 12.26
CA ILE A 356 12.06 8.82 13.45
C ILE A 356 13.34 8.86 14.27
N ARG A 357 13.23 8.68 15.59
CA ARG A 357 14.37 8.59 16.50
C ARG A 357 15.19 7.35 16.21
N TYR A 358 16.48 7.52 16.38
CA TYR A 358 17.48 6.48 16.23
C TYR A 358 18.24 6.35 17.56
N VAL A 359 18.45 5.12 18.02
CA VAL A 359 19.26 4.84 19.20
C VAL A 359 20.69 4.51 18.75
N GLU A 360 21.61 5.45 18.98
CA GLU A 360 23.02 5.34 18.58
C GLU A 360 23.72 4.15 19.23
N GLY A 361 24.42 3.34 18.42
CA GLY A 361 25.11 2.10 18.84
C GLY A 361 24.50 0.80 18.30
N THR A 362 23.33 0.89 17.65
CA THR A 362 22.63 -0.25 17.03
C THR A 362 23.08 -0.57 15.60
N MET A 363 23.78 0.34 14.91
CA MET A 363 24.33 0.10 13.56
C MET A 363 25.69 -0.63 13.54
N GLY A 364 26.26 -0.97 14.70
CA GLY A 364 27.55 -1.68 14.78
C GLY A 364 27.49 -3.14 14.31
N GLU A 365 26.29 -3.71 14.28
CA GLU A 365 25.99 -5.05 13.77
C GLU A 365 24.58 -4.96 13.18
N ILE A 366 24.43 -4.87 11.86
CA ILE A 366 23.09 -4.95 11.27
C ILE A 366 22.64 -6.40 11.32
N GLN A 367 22.12 -6.71 12.50
CA GLN A 367 21.08 -7.68 12.80
C GLN A 367 20.08 -7.13 13.82
N THR A 368 20.25 -5.93 14.43
CA THR A 368 19.38 -5.48 15.56
C THR A 368 19.22 -3.96 15.71
N GLY A 369 19.03 -3.22 14.61
CA GLY A 369 18.39 -1.91 14.73
C GLY A 369 16.91 -2.08 15.07
N THR A 370 16.53 -2.00 16.34
CA THR A 370 15.12 -2.18 16.75
C THR A 370 14.29 -0.96 16.35
N LEU A 371 13.39 -1.10 15.38
CA LEU A 371 12.38 -0.08 15.11
C LEU A 371 11.25 -0.22 16.13
N THR A 372 11.39 0.53 17.22
CA THR A 372 10.40 0.60 18.29
C THR A 372 10.10 2.05 18.62
N GLN A 373 8.83 2.43 18.52
CA GLN A 373 8.34 3.75 18.91
C GLN A 373 7.25 3.57 19.96
N ILE A 374 7.40 4.25 21.09
CA ILE A 374 6.39 4.29 22.15
C ILE A 374 6.09 5.76 22.42
N ILE A 375 4.88 6.19 22.09
CA ILE A 375 4.41 7.56 22.23
C ILE A 375 3.32 7.60 23.30
N GLU A 376 3.60 8.31 24.38
CA GLU A 376 2.62 8.58 25.41
C GLU A 376 1.85 9.86 25.07
N TRP A 377 0.53 9.74 24.84
CA TRP A 377 -0.33 10.87 24.53
C TRP A 377 -1.13 11.30 25.76
N GLY A 378 -0.48 12.07 26.64
CA GLY A 378 -1.06 12.53 27.91
C GLY A 378 -1.65 11.38 28.73
N ASP A 379 -2.85 11.58 29.26
CA ASP A 379 -3.65 10.57 29.95
C ASP A 379 -4.60 9.79 29.02
N LEU A 380 -4.59 10.07 27.71
CA LEU A 380 -5.52 9.49 26.74
C LEU A 380 -5.05 8.13 26.22
N ALA A 381 -3.82 8.06 25.71
CA ALA A 381 -3.38 6.91 24.95
C ALA A 381 -1.90 6.58 25.14
N THR A 382 -1.56 5.32 24.86
CA THR A 382 -0.20 4.89 24.54
C THR A 382 -0.24 4.32 23.13
N ILE A 383 0.59 4.87 22.24
CA ILE A 383 0.74 4.40 20.86
C ILE A 383 2.07 3.64 20.79
N ALA A 384 2.03 2.39 20.38
CA ALA A 384 3.22 1.57 20.21
C ALA A 384 3.36 1.10 18.76
N SER A 385 4.59 1.06 18.27
CA SER A 385 4.96 0.54 16.96
C SER A 385 6.19 -0.33 17.13
N PHE A 386 6.15 -1.55 16.59
CA PHE A 386 7.23 -2.53 16.68
C PHE A 386 7.52 -3.10 15.30
N ASP A 387 8.78 -3.45 15.05
CA ASP A 387 9.17 -4.18 13.85
C ASP A 387 8.62 -5.61 13.86
N THR A 388 7.72 -5.89 12.92
CA THR A 388 7.16 -7.23 12.68
C THR A 388 7.73 -7.91 11.44
N ARG A 389 8.85 -7.43 10.89
CA ARG A 389 9.46 -7.97 9.66
C ARG A 389 10.90 -8.42 9.85
N MET A 390 11.80 -7.54 10.27
CA MET A 390 13.25 -7.79 10.15
C MET A 390 13.92 -8.34 11.41
N SER A 391 13.36 -8.05 12.59
CA SER A 391 14.02 -8.39 13.87
C SER A 391 13.80 -9.84 14.29
N PHE A 392 12.54 -10.28 14.35
CA PHE A 392 12.19 -11.58 14.97
C PHE A 392 11.23 -12.44 14.15
N ARG A 393 10.66 -11.91 13.07
CA ARG A 393 9.68 -12.63 12.26
C ARG A 393 10.30 -13.88 11.66
N THR A 394 9.71 -15.04 11.97
CA THR A 394 10.05 -16.29 11.29
C THR A 394 9.46 -16.30 9.89
N GLU A 395 10.03 -17.11 8.98
CA GLU A 395 9.34 -17.46 7.73
C GLU A 395 7.93 -17.96 8.05
N GLU A 396 6.96 -17.48 7.30
CA GLU A 396 5.55 -17.79 7.50
C GLU A 396 5.30 -19.30 7.41
N SER A 397 4.22 -19.77 8.05
CA SER A 397 3.87 -21.17 7.98
C SER A 397 3.61 -21.55 6.51
N THR A 398 4.50 -22.35 5.92
CA THR A 398 4.29 -22.76 4.52
C THR A 398 3.03 -23.60 4.47
N GLY A 399 1.99 -23.10 3.78
CA GLY A 399 0.70 -23.74 3.58
C GLY A 399 0.80 -25.04 2.77
N ALA A 400 1.43 -26.07 3.33
CA ALA A 400 1.36 -27.45 2.84
C ALA A 400 -0.11 -27.89 2.66
N SER A 401 -1.04 -27.22 3.35
CA SER A 401 -2.49 -27.28 3.18
C SER A 401 -3.00 -26.70 1.86
N ALA A 402 -2.53 -25.56 1.35
CA ALA A 402 -3.03 -24.93 0.12
C ALA A 402 -2.66 -25.75 -1.14
N PHE A 403 -1.43 -26.28 -1.23
CA PHE A 403 -1.04 -27.18 -2.31
C PHE A 403 -1.73 -28.55 -2.20
N ALA A 404 -1.90 -29.08 -0.98
CA ALA A 404 -2.71 -30.28 -0.76
C ALA A 404 -4.19 -30.04 -1.10
N THR A 405 -4.72 -28.82 -0.87
CA THR A 405 -6.05 -28.37 -1.28
C THR A 405 -6.15 -28.31 -2.78
N TYR A 406 -5.19 -27.68 -3.45
CA TYR A 406 -5.15 -27.62 -4.91
C TYR A 406 -5.01 -29.01 -5.55
N ALA A 407 -4.16 -29.88 -5.00
CA ALA A 407 -4.01 -31.25 -5.48
C ALA A 407 -5.26 -32.09 -5.20
N ALA A 408 -5.91 -31.91 -4.05
CA ALA A 408 -7.17 -32.59 -3.71
C ALA A 408 -8.32 -32.10 -4.60
N VAL A 409 -8.53 -30.78 -4.68
CA VAL A 409 -9.59 -30.14 -5.47
C VAL A 409 -9.37 -30.34 -6.98
N GLY A 410 -8.14 -30.19 -7.46
CA GLY A 410 -7.76 -30.42 -8.85
C GLY A 410 -7.86 -31.88 -9.28
N ALA A 411 -7.69 -32.83 -8.36
CA ALA A 411 -7.91 -34.26 -8.62
C ALA A 411 -9.40 -34.62 -8.71
N VAL A 412 -10.29 -33.83 -8.10
CA VAL A 412 -11.74 -34.08 -8.13
C VAL A 412 -12.44 -33.02 -8.98
N ASN A 413 -12.63 -33.27 -10.28
CA ASN A 413 -13.47 -32.45 -11.16
C ASN A 413 -14.96 -32.55 -10.75
N THR A 414 -15.29 -31.93 -9.62
CA THR A 414 -16.58 -31.98 -8.96
C THR A 414 -17.20 -30.59 -8.86
N ASN A 415 -18.53 -30.58 -8.80
CA ASN A 415 -19.32 -29.37 -8.59
C ASN A 415 -19.08 -28.83 -7.18
N VAL A 416 -18.95 -27.51 -7.00
CA VAL A 416 -18.71 -26.83 -5.70
C VAL A 416 -19.73 -27.24 -4.62
N SER A 417 -20.94 -27.61 -5.01
CA SER A 417 -21.96 -28.19 -4.09
C SER A 417 -21.51 -29.46 -3.36
N SER A 418 -20.52 -30.20 -3.87
CA SER A 418 -19.97 -31.38 -3.17
C SER A 418 -19.10 -30.98 -1.97
N TYR A 419 -18.56 -29.75 -1.93
CA TYR A 419 -17.64 -29.32 -0.87
C TYR A 419 -18.32 -29.21 0.49
N SER A 420 -19.64 -29.07 0.52
CA SER A 420 -20.47 -29.01 1.73
C SER A 420 -21.29 -30.28 1.98
N ASP A 421 -21.18 -31.31 1.12
CA ASP A 421 -21.85 -32.61 1.30
C ASP A 421 -20.95 -33.56 2.11
N PRO A 422 -21.30 -33.90 3.37
CA PRO A 422 -20.47 -34.77 4.22
C PRO A 422 -20.26 -36.18 3.67
N SER A 423 -21.03 -36.59 2.67
CA SER A 423 -20.90 -37.90 2.01
C SER A 423 -19.96 -37.91 0.81
N SER A 424 -19.46 -36.74 0.38
CA SER A 424 -18.60 -36.61 -0.80
C SER A 424 -17.12 -36.81 -0.47
N ASP A 425 -16.36 -37.38 -1.42
CA ASP A 425 -14.90 -37.51 -1.31
C ASP A 425 -14.22 -36.13 -1.24
N ALA A 426 -14.79 -35.11 -1.89
CA ALA A 426 -14.29 -33.75 -1.86
C ALA A 426 -14.40 -33.12 -0.46
N TYR A 427 -15.55 -33.30 0.21
CA TYR A 427 -15.73 -32.86 1.60
C TYR A 427 -14.74 -33.57 2.53
N ALA A 428 -14.60 -34.88 2.40
CA ALA A 428 -13.67 -35.65 3.23
C ALA A 428 -12.21 -35.18 3.06
N ALA A 429 -11.79 -34.90 1.83
CA ALA A 429 -10.47 -34.34 1.55
C ALA A 429 -10.29 -32.94 2.17
N ILE A 430 -11.28 -32.06 2.00
CA ILE A 430 -11.28 -30.71 2.59
C ILE A 430 -11.17 -30.77 4.12
N GLN A 431 -11.91 -31.67 4.79
CA GLN A 431 -11.80 -31.82 6.24
C GLN A 431 -10.43 -32.35 6.68
N GLN A 432 -9.82 -33.26 5.91
CA GLN A 432 -8.48 -33.75 6.21
C GLN A 432 -7.43 -32.63 6.11
N ILE A 433 -7.56 -31.77 5.11
CA ILE A 433 -6.71 -30.59 4.96
C ILE A 433 -6.92 -29.64 6.14
N ARG A 434 -8.18 -29.32 6.49
CA ARG A 434 -8.50 -28.48 7.63
C ARG A 434 -7.85 -29.00 8.91
N GLU A 435 -7.93 -30.30 9.17
CA GLU A 435 -7.32 -30.90 10.37
C GLU A 435 -5.78 -30.84 10.33
N SER A 436 -5.18 -31.09 9.16
CA SER A 436 -3.74 -30.95 8.97
C SER A 436 -3.26 -29.51 9.18
N ASP A 437 -4.04 -28.56 8.67
CA ASP A 437 -3.78 -27.13 8.77
C ASP A 437 -3.89 -26.66 10.22
N ARG A 438 -4.96 -27.04 10.95
CA ARG A 438 -5.11 -26.78 12.39
C ARG A 438 -3.91 -27.24 13.21
N GLY A 439 -3.31 -28.38 12.85
CA GLY A 439 -2.09 -28.87 13.48
C GLY A 439 -0.88 -27.94 13.32
N SER A 440 -0.73 -27.32 12.15
CA SER A 440 0.31 -26.29 11.91
C SER A 440 -0.03 -24.93 12.54
N ARG A 441 -1.32 -24.55 12.64
CA ARG A 441 -1.75 -23.28 13.27
C ARG A 441 -1.29 -23.12 14.71
N LEU A 442 -1.30 -24.22 15.46
CA LEU A 442 -0.94 -24.22 16.88
C LEU A 442 0.57 -24.34 17.12
N ASN A 443 1.38 -24.28 16.06
CA ASN A 443 2.82 -24.32 16.21
C ASN A 443 3.35 -22.96 16.68
N GLU A 444 3.66 -22.87 17.97
CA GLU A 444 4.22 -21.67 18.60
C GLU A 444 5.64 -21.31 18.14
N SER A 445 6.25 -22.10 17.24
CA SER A 445 7.53 -21.72 16.64
C SER A 445 7.41 -20.63 15.59
N PHE A 446 6.21 -20.38 15.04
CA PHE A 446 5.96 -19.25 14.14
C PHE A 446 5.65 -18.01 14.97
N SER A 447 6.38 -16.94 14.73
CA SER A 447 6.26 -15.70 15.48
C SER A 447 6.59 -14.49 14.61
N MET A 448 5.77 -13.43 14.68
CA MET A 448 5.98 -12.11 14.10
C MET A 448 6.80 -11.23 15.06
N LEU A 449 6.43 -11.23 16.34
CA LEU A 449 7.00 -10.32 17.34
C LEU A 449 8.26 -10.85 18.03
N GLY A 450 8.37 -12.17 18.20
CA GLY A 450 9.39 -12.82 19.02
C GLY A 450 9.51 -12.15 20.38
N ASP A 451 10.72 -11.69 20.70
CA ASP A 451 11.04 -11.06 21.99
C ASP A 451 10.32 -9.70 22.19
N TYR A 452 9.79 -9.07 21.13
CA TYR A 452 8.98 -7.85 21.28
C TYR A 452 7.61 -8.10 21.92
N PHE A 453 7.11 -9.34 21.92
CA PHE A 453 5.80 -9.64 22.50
C PHE A 453 5.73 -9.23 23.97
N ASP A 454 6.72 -9.65 24.77
CA ASP A 454 6.78 -9.31 26.20
C ASP A 454 6.92 -7.79 26.41
N THR A 455 7.63 -7.11 25.51
CA THR A 455 7.79 -5.64 25.57
C THR A 455 6.47 -4.91 25.28
N LEU A 456 5.73 -5.37 24.27
CA LEU A 456 4.40 -4.84 23.94
C LEU A 456 3.43 -5.05 25.11
N GLU A 457 3.44 -6.25 25.72
CA GLU A 457 2.63 -6.56 26.90
C GLU A 457 2.96 -5.64 28.07
N ASP A 458 4.24 -5.47 28.41
CA ASP A 458 4.69 -4.60 29.50
C ASP A 458 4.29 -3.14 29.28
N VAL A 459 4.42 -2.63 28.04
CA VAL A 459 4.05 -1.25 27.66
C VAL A 459 2.55 -1.04 27.85
N PHE A 460 1.73 -1.98 27.40
CA PHE A 460 0.27 -1.88 27.51
C PHE A 460 -0.23 -2.11 28.92
N GLU A 461 0.36 -3.03 29.69
CA GLU A 461 0.06 -3.19 31.11
C GLU A 461 0.34 -1.90 31.88
N ALA A 462 1.48 -1.25 31.61
CA ALA A 462 1.82 0.04 32.21
C ALA A 462 0.83 1.14 31.80
N SER A 463 0.44 1.20 30.52
CA SER A 463 -0.58 2.12 29.99
C SER A 463 -1.92 1.96 30.71
N LYS A 464 -2.39 0.72 30.84
CA LYS A 464 -3.62 0.37 31.57
C LYS A 464 -3.52 0.73 33.04
N ALA A 465 -2.39 0.42 33.70
CA ALA A 465 -2.17 0.75 35.10
C ALA A 465 -2.13 2.26 35.36
N ALA A 466 -1.71 3.06 34.37
CA ALA A 466 -1.79 4.52 34.40
C ALA A 466 -3.21 5.07 34.19
N GLY A 467 -4.20 4.20 33.89
CA GLY A 467 -5.60 4.59 33.72
C GLY A 467 -5.94 5.10 32.31
N LYS A 468 -5.06 4.89 31.33
CA LYS A 468 -5.28 5.36 29.96
C LYS A 468 -6.37 4.53 29.27
N PRO A 469 -7.37 5.16 28.65
CA PRO A 469 -8.42 4.41 27.96
C PRO A 469 -7.90 3.64 26.73
N TRP A 470 -6.93 4.16 25.98
CA TRP A 470 -6.54 3.58 24.68
C TRP A 470 -5.12 3.03 24.65
N GLN A 471 -4.99 1.81 24.13
CA GLN A 471 -3.71 1.17 23.78
C GLN A 471 -3.72 0.96 22.26
N ILE A 472 -2.99 1.79 21.53
CA ILE A 472 -3.00 1.80 20.06
C ILE A 472 -1.72 1.12 19.58
N TRP A 473 -1.85 0.11 18.72
CA TRP A 473 -0.72 -0.61 18.14
C TRP A 473 -0.69 -0.41 16.62
N ALA A 474 0.39 0.19 16.11
CA ALA A 474 0.74 0.17 14.70
C ALA A 474 1.48 -1.16 14.39
N ALA A 475 0.77 -2.11 13.78
CA ALA A 475 1.16 -3.52 13.72
C ALA A 475 1.59 -4.02 12.32
N ASN A 476 1.64 -3.12 11.34
CA ASN A 476 1.93 -3.39 9.92
C ASN A 476 0.88 -4.19 9.17
N THR A 477 0.58 -5.42 9.58
CA THR A 477 -0.32 -6.33 8.88
C THR A 477 -1.63 -6.57 9.64
N MET A 478 -2.55 -7.32 9.02
CA MET A 478 -3.88 -7.56 9.56
C MET A 478 -3.90 -8.69 10.61
N MET A 479 -4.80 -8.54 11.59
CA MET A 479 -5.05 -9.52 12.67
C MET A 479 -6.44 -10.15 12.63
N GLY A 480 -7.34 -9.65 11.78
CA GLY A 480 -8.64 -10.28 11.60
C GLY A 480 -8.53 -11.70 11.04
N HIS A 481 -9.45 -12.59 11.44
CA HIS A 481 -9.70 -13.83 10.69
C HIS A 481 -10.25 -13.45 9.31
N TYR A 482 -9.51 -13.82 8.27
CA TYR A 482 -9.67 -13.41 6.89
C TYR A 482 -9.69 -14.61 5.92
N VAL A 483 -10.89 -15.13 5.73
CA VAL A 483 -11.18 -16.13 4.70
C VAL A 483 -11.91 -15.50 3.52
N LEU A 484 -11.54 -15.91 2.31
CA LEU A 484 -12.18 -15.43 1.08
C LEU A 484 -13.66 -15.84 0.99
N PRO A 485 -14.51 -15.06 0.32
CA PRO A 485 -15.90 -15.43 0.08
C PRO A 485 -16.02 -16.69 -0.78
N ASP A 486 -17.05 -17.49 -0.52
CA ASP A 486 -17.36 -18.63 -1.37
C ASP A 486 -17.78 -18.16 -2.77
N ALA A 487 -17.03 -18.55 -3.80
CA ALA A 487 -17.33 -18.20 -5.18
C ALA A 487 -18.70 -18.72 -5.65
N ALA A 488 -19.22 -19.82 -5.07
CA ALA A 488 -20.58 -20.27 -5.34
C ALA A 488 -21.64 -19.33 -4.71
N GLN A 489 -21.30 -18.63 -3.63
CA GLN A 489 -22.19 -17.64 -3.04
C GLN A 489 -22.30 -16.39 -3.91
N PHE A 490 -21.27 -16.06 -4.71
CA PHE A 490 -21.36 -15.01 -5.73
C PHE A 490 -22.50 -15.26 -6.72
N TYR A 491 -22.69 -16.52 -7.14
CA TYR A 491 -23.84 -16.93 -7.95
C TYR A 491 -25.16 -16.69 -7.21
N LEU A 492 -25.27 -17.10 -5.95
CA LEU A 492 -26.52 -16.98 -5.18
C LEU A 492 -26.90 -15.52 -4.87
N ASP A 493 -25.91 -14.65 -4.72
CA ASP A 493 -26.09 -13.23 -4.41
C ASP A 493 -26.39 -12.37 -5.64
N ALA A 494 -26.11 -12.89 -6.84
CA ALA A 494 -26.45 -12.23 -8.08
C ALA A 494 -27.98 -12.22 -8.28
N PRO A 495 -28.54 -11.17 -8.93
CA PRO A 495 -29.97 -11.14 -9.26
C PRO A 495 -30.40 -12.40 -10.03
N GLU A 496 -31.62 -12.89 -9.83
CA GLU A 496 -32.10 -14.17 -10.41
C GLU A 496 -31.95 -14.22 -11.95
N GLU A 497 -32.12 -13.08 -12.62
CA GLU A 497 -31.96 -12.91 -14.06
C GLU A 497 -30.48 -13.07 -14.51
N VAL A 498 -29.55 -12.78 -13.61
CA VAL A 498 -28.10 -12.87 -13.81
C VAL A 498 -27.57 -14.26 -13.48
N GLN A 499 -28.21 -14.97 -12.55
CA GLN A 499 -27.86 -16.35 -12.18
C GLN A 499 -27.78 -17.26 -13.41
N ALA A 500 -28.78 -17.23 -14.30
CA ALA A 500 -28.76 -18.06 -15.51
C ALA A 500 -27.53 -17.80 -16.42
N ILE A 501 -27.02 -16.56 -16.44
CA ILE A 501 -25.83 -16.18 -17.21
C ILE A 501 -24.57 -16.68 -16.52
N ILE A 502 -24.46 -16.50 -15.19
CA ILE A 502 -23.36 -17.01 -14.38
C ILE A 502 -23.28 -18.55 -14.47
N GLN A 503 -24.42 -19.25 -14.38
CA GLN A 503 -24.47 -20.71 -14.51
C GLN A 503 -24.00 -21.16 -15.91
N THR A 504 -24.49 -20.51 -16.96
CA THR A 504 -24.07 -20.82 -18.34
C THR A 504 -22.57 -20.56 -18.53
N TYR A 505 -22.04 -19.50 -17.92
CA TYR A 505 -20.61 -19.19 -17.92
C TYR A 505 -19.81 -20.28 -17.20
N PHE A 506 -20.15 -20.63 -15.95
CA PHE A 506 -19.46 -21.68 -15.22
C PHE A 506 -19.56 -23.05 -15.90
N ASP A 507 -20.72 -23.40 -16.48
CA ASP A 507 -20.95 -24.67 -17.20
C ASP A 507 -20.16 -24.73 -18.52
N ALA A 508 -20.06 -23.62 -19.25
CA ALA A 508 -19.29 -23.54 -20.50
C ALA A 508 -17.77 -23.50 -20.27
N PHE A 509 -17.35 -22.98 -19.12
CA PHE A 509 -15.95 -22.78 -18.76
C PHE A 509 -15.49 -23.71 -17.62
N MET A 510 -16.08 -24.91 -17.48
CA MET A 510 -15.77 -25.90 -16.43
C MET A 510 -14.29 -26.31 -16.30
N LEU A 511 -13.43 -25.91 -17.24
CA LEU A 511 -11.99 -26.16 -17.28
C LEU A 511 -11.16 -24.86 -17.50
N SER A 512 -11.76 -23.68 -17.39
CA SER A 512 -11.00 -22.43 -17.47
C SER A 512 -10.21 -22.19 -16.19
N GLU A 513 -9.13 -21.42 -16.30
CA GLU A 513 -8.35 -20.98 -15.15
C GLU A 513 -9.22 -20.23 -14.13
N ALA A 514 -10.15 -19.39 -14.61
CA ALA A 514 -11.13 -18.70 -13.77
C ALA A 514 -12.02 -19.66 -12.95
N ALA A 515 -12.51 -20.74 -13.55
CA ALA A 515 -13.32 -21.74 -12.85
C ALA A 515 -12.50 -22.56 -11.84
N LEU A 516 -11.22 -22.82 -12.14
CA LEU A 516 -10.31 -23.48 -11.22
C LEU A 516 -9.97 -22.60 -10.01
N THR A 517 -9.70 -21.31 -10.24
CA THR A 517 -9.48 -20.32 -9.18
C THR A 517 -10.71 -20.18 -8.28
N ALA A 518 -11.90 -20.05 -8.86
CA ALA A 518 -13.15 -19.99 -8.10
C ALA A 518 -13.36 -21.24 -7.21
N ARG A 519 -13.06 -22.45 -7.73
CA ARG A 519 -13.14 -23.70 -6.96
C ARG A 519 -12.12 -23.77 -5.83
N LEU A 520 -10.88 -23.33 -6.09
CA LEU A 520 -9.85 -23.27 -5.05
C LEU A 520 -10.29 -22.36 -3.92
N ILE A 521 -10.79 -21.17 -4.24
CA ILE A 521 -11.29 -20.19 -3.27
C ILE A 521 -12.43 -20.78 -2.44
N SER A 522 -13.42 -21.40 -3.07
CA SER A 522 -14.50 -22.08 -2.35
C SER A 522 -13.99 -23.21 -1.44
N ALA A 523 -13.00 -23.99 -1.88
CA ALA A 523 -12.44 -25.06 -1.07
C ALA A 523 -11.65 -24.53 0.14
N LEU A 524 -10.83 -23.49 -0.04
CA LEU A 524 -10.12 -22.81 1.05
C LEU A 524 -11.12 -22.24 2.06
N ARG A 525 -12.21 -21.62 1.58
CA ARG A 525 -13.28 -21.10 2.43
C ARG A 525 -13.95 -22.20 3.25
N VAL A 526 -14.30 -23.33 2.64
CA VAL A 526 -14.93 -24.46 3.37
C VAL A 526 -13.94 -25.13 4.32
N ALA A 527 -12.67 -25.19 3.95
CA ALA A 527 -11.57 -25.63 4.81
C ALA A 527 -11.29 -24.65 5.95
N ASP A 528 -11.83 -23.42 5.90
CA ASP A 528 -11.62 -22.35 6.88
C ASP A 528 -10.13 -21.95 6.98
N ILE A 529 -9.43 -21.97 5.83
CA ILE A 529 -8.01 -21.62 5.69
C ILE A 529 -7.89 -20.12 5.40
N GLU A 530 -7.07 -19.43 6.19
CA GLU A 530 -6.77 -18.01 6.01
C GLU A 530 -6.21 -17.76 4.61
N TRP A 531 -6.62 -16.64 4.02
CA TRP A 531 -6.19 -16.27 2.67
C TRP A 531 -4.74 -15.83 2.64
N ASN A 532 -4.38 -14.95 3.58
CA ASN A 532 -3.03 -14.44 3.70
C ASN A 532 -2.31 -15.20 4.82
N LEU A 533 -1.12 -15.69 4.53
CA LEU A 533 -0.24 -16.34 5.51
C LEU A 533 0.92 -15.43 5.89
N ASP A 534 1.09 -14.32 5.18
CA ASP A 534 2.10 -13.32 5.46
C ASP A 534 1.65 -12.32 6.55
N ASP A 535 0.35 -12.27 6.86
CA ASP A 535 -0.21 -11.58 8.03
C ASP A 535 -0.41 -12.55 9.21
N TYR A 536 -1.10 -12.12 10.28
CA TYR A 536 -1.34 -12.97 11.44
C TYR A 536 -2.24 -14.20 11.16
N GLY A 537 -2.78 -14.34 9.95
CA GLY A 537 -3.35 -15.57 9.41
C GLY A 537 -2.31 -16.68 9.17
N GLY A 538 -1.01 -16.39 9.12
CA GLY A 538 0.07 -17.39 9.17
C GLY A 538 0.58 -17.70 10.58
N PHE A 539 0.23 -16.86 11.56
CA PHE A 539 0.82 -16.84 12.91
C PHE A 539 -0.26 -17.01 14.00
N TYR A 540 -1.21 -17.94 13.78
CA TYR A 540 -2.39 -18.12 14.63
C TYR A 540 -2.10 -18.27 16.13
N ALA A 541 -1.06 -19.05 16.49
CA ALA A 541 -0.71 -19.25 17.89
C ALA A 541 -0.31 -17.93 18.57
N GLU A 542 0.38 -17.05 17.85
CA GLU A 542 0.73 -15.73 18.35
C GLU A 542 -0.47 -14.77 18.32
N ARG A 543 -1.33 -14.83 17.28
CA ARG A 543 -2.61 -14.10 17.27
C ARG A 543 -3.44 -14.41 18.51
N ALA A 544 -3.56 -15.68 18.89
CA ALA A 544 -4.25 -16.10 20.10
C ALA A 544 -3.61 -15.48 21.36
N LYS A 545 -2.28 -15.53 21.48
CA LYS A 545 -1.53 -14.89 22.60
C LYS A 545 -1.80 -13.39 22.67
N ILE A 546 -1.79 -12.69 21.54
CA ILE A 546 -2.08 -11.26 21.45
C ILE A 546 -3.51 -10.95 21.92
N THR A 547 -4.51 -11.74 21.53
CA THR A 547 -5.89 -11.51 21.99
C THR A 547 -6.08 -11.74 23.49
N GLU A 548 -5.34 -12.70 24.08
CA GLU A 548 -5.31 -12.89 25.54
C GLU A 548 -4.59 -11.74 26.26
N MET A 549 -3.47 -11.26 25.70
CA MET A 549 -2.77 -10.07 26.18
C MET A 549 -3.68 -8.84 26.10
N ALA A 550 -4.41 -8.63 25.00
CA ALA A 550 -5.35 -7.52 24.86
C ALA A 550 -6.37 -7.51 26.01
N LYS A 551 -6.96 -8.67 26.31
CA LYS A 551 -7.90 -8.84 27.42
C LYS A 551 -7.28 -8.57 28.79
N ALA A 552 -6.06 -9.05 29.03
CA ALA A 552 -5.38 -8.95 30.31
C ALA A 552 -4.82 -7.54 30.57
N SER A 553 -4.17 -6.96 29.56
CA SER A 553 -3.21 -5.87 29.70
C SER A 553 -3.68 -4.56 29.06
N THR A 554 -4.86 -4.52 28.43
CA THR A 554 -5.43 -3.27 27.88
C THR A 554 -6.77 -2.91 28.50
N ASN A 555 -7.16 -1.64 28.39
CA ASN A 555 -8.53 -1.19 28.55
C ASN A 555 -9.23 -1.30 27.19
N ASN A 556 -8.67 -0.67 26.14
CA ASN A 556 -9.19 -0.77 24.78
C ASN A 556 -8.06 -0.77 23.78
N MET A 557 -7.78 -1.96 23.25
CA MET A 557 -6.76 -2.11 22.24
C MET A 557 -7.30 -1.80 20.84
N VAL A 558 -6.60 -0.93 20.12
CA VAL A 558 -6.83 -0.63 18.71
C VAL A 558 -5.59 -1.03 17.91
N VAL A 559 -5.77 -1.88 16.92
CA VAL A 559 -4.70 -2.37 16.06
C VAL A 559 -4.85 -1.73 14.70
N LEU A 560 -3.83 -1.02 14.26
CA LEU A 560 -3.74 -0.42 12.93
C LEU A 560 -2.92 -1.35 12.04
N GLY A 561 -3.56 -1.90 11.01
CA GLY A 561 -2.94 -2.76 10.01
C GLY A 561 -3.08 -2.17 8.61
N GLY A 562 -2.18 -2.60 7.73
CA GLY A 562 -2.09 -2.26 6.32
C GLY A 562 -1.96 -3.53 5.47
N ASP A 563 -1.03 -3.54 4.51
CA ASP A 563 -0.66 -4.67 3.64
C ASP A 563 -1.76 -5.16 2.66
N LEU A 564 -2.99 -5.43 3.12
CA LEU A 564 -4.06 -5.98 2.26
C LEU A 564 -4.60 -5.02 1.18
N HIS A 565 -4.15 -3.77 1.15
CA HIS A 565 -4.48 -2.73 0.16
C HIS A 565 -5.95 -2.27 0.10
N ASP A 566 -6.83 -2.81 0.93
CA ASP A 566 -8.26 -2.56 0.96
C ASP A 566 -8.74 -2.21 2.37
N ALA A 567 -9.89 -1.53 2.47
CA ALA A 567 -10.39 -1.03 3.73
C ALA A 567 -11.13 -2.13 4.50
N PHE A 568 -10.78 -2.35 5.76
CA PHE A 568 -11.46 -3.33 6.60
C PHE A 568 -11.51 -2.91 8.06
N ALA A 569 -12.49 -3.43 8.82
CA ALA A 569 -12.48 -3.33 10.28
C ALA A 569 -13.04 -4.59 10.96
N TRP A 570 -12.26 -5.15 11.88
CA TRP A 570 -12.59 -6.35 12.62
C TRP A 570 -12.77 -6.07 14.12
N VAL A 571 -13.70 -6.82 14.72
CA VAL A 571 -13.67 -7.09 16.16
C VAL A 571 -12.77 -8.30 16.40
N LEU A 572 -11.76 -8.17 17.25
CA LEU A 572 -10.94 -9.29 17.69
C LEU A 572 -11.55 -9.88 18.95
N VAL A 573 -11.57 -11.21 19.04
CA VAL A 573 -12.14 -11.97 20.15
C VAL A 573 -11.08 -12.81 20.85
N GLU A 574 -11.35 -13.17 22.11
CA GLU A 574 -10.48 -14.04 22.90
C GLU A 574 -10.16 -15.35 22.17
N GLY A 575 -8.93 -15.85 22.35
CA GLY A 575 -8.42 -17.04 21.66
C GLY A 575 -8.03 -16.87 20.19
N GLY A 576 -8.19 -15.69 19.57
CA GLY A 576 -7.73 -15.41 18.20
C GLY A 576 -8.54 -16.12 17.11
N GLU A 577 -9.76 -16.55 17.44
CA GLU A 577 -10.67 -17.31 16.58
C GLU A 577 -11.86 -16.42 16.14
N VAL A 578 -12.96 -17.05 15.69
CA VAL A 578 -14.20 -16.36 15.30
C VAL A 578 -15.25 -16.27 16.41
N GLU A 579 -15.15 -17.10 17.46
CA GLU A 579 -16.06 -17.11 18.60
C GLU A 579 -15.32 -16.70 19.88
N GLY A 580 -15.93 -15.84 20.69
CA GLY A 580 -15.34 -15.41 21.97
C GLY A 580 -15.88 -14.06 22.43
N ALA A 581 -15.49 -13.65 23.63
CA ALA A 581 -15.71 -12.28 24.07
C ALA A 581 -14.84 -11.30 23.24
N PRO A 582 -15.36 -10.12 22.83
CA PRO A 582 -14.57 -9.10 22.16
C PRO A 582 -13.49 -8.54 23.11
N VAL A 583 -12.29 -8.29 22.57
CA VAL A 583 -11.12 -7.86 23.35
C VAL A 583 -10.38 -6.67 22.72
N ALA A 584 -10.47 -6.50 21.40
CA ALA A 584 -9.78 -5.44 20.67
C ALA A 584 -10.50 -5.16 19.34
N ILE A 585 -10.08 -4.10 18.65
CA ILE A 585 -10.45 -3.86 17.25
C ILE A 585 -9.22 -3.85 16.36
N ASN A 586 -9.36 -4.27 15.11
CA ASN A 586 -8.33 -4.15 14.09
C ASN A 586 -8.86 -3.36 12.89
N LEU A 587 -8.29 -2.18 12.68
CA LEU A 587 -8.58 -1.29 11.56
C LEU A 587 -7.55 -1.53 10.46
N GLY A 588 -8.00 -1.98 9.29
CA GLY A 588 -7.20 -2.15 8.09
C GLY A 588 -7.28 -0.94 7.18
N CYS A 589 -6.13 -0.34 6.87
CA CYS A 589 -6.05 0.81 5.98
C CYS A 589 -6.29 0.37 4.54
N PRO A 590 -7.15 1.07 3.75
CA PRO A 590 -6.99 1.00 2.31
C PRO A 590 -5.60 1.52 1.93
N SER A 591 -5.06 1.02 0.82
CA SER A 591 -3.82 1.54 0.28
C SER A 591 -3.99 2.98 -0.21
N VAL A 592 -2.92 3.77 -0.13
CA VAL A 592 -2.85 5.10 -0.74
C VAL A 592 -3.02 5.01 -2.25
N THR A 593 -2.29 4.08 -2.89
CA THR A 593 -2.37 3.84 -4.35
C THR A 593 -2.17 2.39 -4.78
N SER A 594 -1.67 1.51 -3.91
CA SER A 594 -1.36 0.13 -4.26
C SER A 594 -2.58 -0.66 -4.77
N PRO A 595 -2.40 -1.65 -5.65
CA PRO A 595 -3.53 -2.38 -6.24
C PRO A 595 -4.07 -3.40 -5.25
N GLY A 596 -5.38 -3.38 -4.99
CA GLY A 596 -6.03 -4.25 -4.01
C GLY A 596 -6.67 -5.50 -4.59
N PHE A 597 -7.50 -6.17 -3.77
CA PHE A 597 -8.18 -7.41 -4.13
C PHE A 597 -9.06 -7.25 -5.38
N LYS A 598 -9.71 -6.09 -5.51
CA LYS A 598 -10.46 -5.71 -6.71
C LYS A 598 -9.64 -5.90 -7.99
N ASN A 599 -8.39 -5.44 -8.00
CA ASN A 599 -7.51 -5.50 -9.17
C ASN A 599 -7.14 -6.94 -9.53
N ALA A 600 -6.99 -7.80 -8.52
CA ALA A 600 -6.72 -9.23 -8.71
C ALA A 600 -7.96 -10.01 -9.17
N PHE A 601 -9.14 -9.70 -8.63
CA PHE A 601 -10.30 -10.58 -8.74
C PHE A 601 -11.31 -10.17 -9.81
N LEU A 602 -11.51 -8.88 -10.08
CA LEU A 602 -12.43 -8.41 -11.14
C LEU A 602 -12.19 -9.05 -12.52
N PRO A 603 -10.93 -9.25 -12.98
CA PRO A 603 -10.67 -9.86 -14.28
C PRO A 603 -11.31 -11.25 -14.47
N VAL A 604 -11.54 -11.99 -13.39
CA VAL A 604 -12.24 -13.30 -13.40
C VAL A 604 -13.68 -13.13 -13.91
N PHE A 605 -14.31 -12.00 -13.63
CA PHE A 605 -15.70 -11.70 -13.98
C PHE A 605 -15.82 -10.90 -15.26
N SER A 606 -14.72 -10.39 -15.85
CA SER A 606 -14.74 -9.55 -17.06
C SER A 606 -15.71 -10.02 -18.17
N PRO A 607 -15.81 -11.32 -18.50
CA PRO A 607 -16.73 -11.80 -19.54
C PRO A 607 -18.22 -11.62 -19.21
N ILE A 608 -18.56 -11.44 -17.92
CA ILE A 608 -19.92 -11.32 -17.41
C ILE A 608 -20.16 -10.03 -16.64
N LEU A 609 -19.19 -9.11 -16.51
CA LEU A 609 -19.33 -7.85 -15.76
C LEU A 609 -20.55 -7.04 -16.22
N GLU A 610 -20.74 -6.88 -17.53
CA GLU A 610 -21.93 -6.19 -18.07
C GLU A 610 -23.22 -6.90 -17.68
N ALA A 611 -23.23 -8.23 -17.71
CA ALA A 611 -24.40 -9.03 -17.39
C ALA A 611 -24.77 -8.98 -15.90
N ILE A 612 -23.80 -8.82 -15.00
CA ILE A 612 -24.03 -8.70 -13.56
C ILE A 612 -24.39 -7.27 -13.11
N GLY A 613 -24.40 -6.29 -14.03
CA GLY A 613 -24.72 -4.90 -13.73
C GLY A 613 -23.52 -3.97 -13.53
N GLY A 614 -22.32 -4.43 -13.92
CA GLY A 614 -21.09 -3.65 -13.87
C GLY A 614 -20.22 -3.95 -12.65
N GLU A 615 -19.15 -3.18 -12.53
CA GLU A 615 -18.10 -3.34 -11.54
C GLU A 615 -18.59 -3.08 -10.11
N ASP A 616 -19.37 -2.02 -9.90
CA ASP A 616 -19.88 -1.65 -8.57
C ASP A 616 -20.75 -2.75 -7.96
N VAL A 617 -21.56 -3.41 -8.80
CA VAL A 617 -22.37 -4.56 -8.36
C VAL A 617 -21.48 -5.76 -8.02
N ALA A 618 -20.41 -5.98 -8.76
CA ALA A 618 -19.44 -7.02 -8.44
C ALA A 618 -18.75 -6.77 -7.09
N ILE A 619 -18.36 -5.52 -6.83
CA ILE A 619 -17.75 -5.07 -5.57
C ILE A 619 -18.73 -5.24 -4.41
N ASP A 620 -19.98 -4.82 -4.56
CA ASP A 620 -21.02 -5.03 -3.54
C ASP A 620 -21.22 -6.52 -3.21
N ILE A 621 -21.32 -7.38 -4.24
CA ILE A 621 -21.46 -8.83 -4.04
C ILE A 621 -20.24 -9.39 -3.28
N MET A 622 -19.03 -8.94 -3.63
CA MET A 622 -17.81 -9.37 -2.95
C MET A 622 -17.76 -8.91 -1.48
N ASN A 623 -18.04 -7.64 -1.20
CA ASN A 623 -18.07 -7.10 0.17
C ASN A 623 -19.12 -7.84 1.03
N ARG A 624 -20.32 -8.10 0.48
CA ARG A 624 -21.34 -8.93 1.16
C ARG A 624 -20.86 -10.36 1.39
N GLY A 625 -20.11 -10.91 0.44
CA GLY A 625 -19.42 -12.19 0.56
C GLY A 625 -18.45 -12.22 1.73
N TYR A 626 -17.58 -11.22 1.82
CA TYR A 626 -16.61 -11.08 2.90
C TYR A 626 -17.29 -10.99 4.26
N ALA A 627 -18.29 -10.13 4.40
CA ALA A 627 -19.02 -9.97 5.66
C ALA A 627 -19.69 -11.27 6.15
N ARG A 628 -20.20 -12.11 5.24
CA ARG A 628 -20.74 -13.42 5.61
C ARG A 628 -19.66 -14.46 5.92
N ALA A 629 -18.55 -14.41 5.18
CA ALA A 629 -17.46 -15.35 5.36
C ALA A 629 -16.74 -15.13 6.69
N ASN A 630 -16.69 -13.88 7.16
CA ASN A 630 -15.93 -13.41 8.31
C ASN A 630 -16.89 -12.75 9.33
N PRO A 631 -17.44 -13.49 10.31
CA PRO A 631 -18.52 -12.98 11.18
C PRO A 631 -18.13 -11.79 12.07
N ASN A 632 -16.83 -11.61 12.32
CA ASN A 632 -16.29 -10.52 13.13
C ASN A 632 -15.84 -9.31 12.30
N LEU A 633 -15.89 -9.39 10.97
CA LEU A 633 -15.67 -8.28 10.06
C LEU A 633 -16.90 -7.36 10.08
N LYS A 634 -16.72 -6.11 10.48
CA LYS A 634 -17.81 -5.11 10.61
C LYS A 634 -17.86 -4.15 9.42
N PHE A 635 -16.76 -3.99 8.72
CA PHE A 635 -16.68 -3.13 7.55
C PHE A 635 -15.67 -3.69 6.55
N SER A 636 -15.99 -3.63 5.26
CA SER A 636 -15.08 -3.95 4.16
C SER A 636 -15.39 -3.11 2.93
N ASP A 637 -14.36 -2.54 2.32
CA ASP A 637 -14.43 -1.91 1.00
C ASP A 637 -13.15 -2.22 0.20
N ILE A 638 -13.31 -3.12 -0.77
CA ILE A 638 -12.25 -3.50 -1.73
C ILE A 638 -12.19 -2.59 -2.97
N GLY A 639 -13.13 -1.66 -3.10
CA GLY A 639 -13.34 -0.84 -4.28
C GLY A 639 -12.52 0.43 -4.32
N LYS A 640 -12.22 0.98 -3.13
CA LYS A 640 -11.60 2.29 -2.95
C LYS A 640 -10.15 2.22 -2.50
N LYS A 641 -9.47 3.36 -2.64
CA LYS A 641 -8.12 3.64 -2.14
C LYS A 641 -8.21 4.85 -1.21
N GLY A 642 -7.22 5.11 -0.37
CA GLY A 642 -7.27 6.29 0.49
C GLY A 642 -6.59 6.10 1.83
N PHE A 643 -7.28 6.47 2.90
CA PHE A 643 -6.75 6.46 4.26
C PHE A 643 -7.88 6.46 5.29
N VAL A 644 -7.52 6.46 6.58
CA VAL A 644 -8.48 6.56 7.67
C VAL A 644 -8.14 7.74 8.57
N ALA A 645 -9.11 8.61 8.81
CA ALA A 645 -9.03 9.68 9.79
C ALA A 645 -9.63 9.22 11.11
N ILE A 646 -8.97 9.54 12.22
CA ILE A 646 -9.38 9.08 13.55
C ILE A 646 -9.42 10.26 14.52
N LYS A 647 -10.48 10.28 15.33
CA LYS A 647 -10.56 11.10 16.54
C LYS A 647 -10.71 10.19 17.76
N ALA A 648 -9.72 10.24 18.66
CA ALA A 648 -9.77 9.61 19.97
C ALA A 648 -10.00 10.65 21.07
N THR A 649 -10.94 10.36 21.96
CA THR A 649 -11.30 11.12 23.16
C THR A 649 -11.27 10.16 24.35
N MET A 650 -11.44 10.65 25.58
CA MET A 650 -11.48 9.77 26.76
C MET A 650 -12.57 8.68 26.68
N ASP A 651 -13.65 8.93 25.93
CA ASP A 651 -14.82 8.05 25.87
C ASP A 651 -14.94 7.29 24.55
N THR A 652 -14.44 7.86 23.45
CA THR A 652 -14.69 7.35 22.09
C THR A 652 -13.45 7.32 21.24
N HIS A 653 -13.32 6.31 20.39
CA HIS A 653 -12.34 6.28 19.31
C HIS A 653 -13.08 6.07 17.99
N THR A 654 -13.22 7.14 17.22
CA THR A 654 -14.01 7.16 15.98
C THR A 654 -13.08 7.14 14.77
N ALA A 655 -13.24 6.13 13.92
CA ALA A 655 -12.51 5.98 12.66
C ALA A 655 -13.42 6.26 11.46
N GLU A 656 -12.97 7.11 10.56
CA GLU A 656 -13.63 7.48 9.32
C GLU A 656 -12.78 7.06 8.12
N TYR A 657 -13.31 6.19 7.28
CA TYR A 657 -12.65 5.77 6.04
C TYR A 657 -12.88 6.80 4.94
N ILE A 658 -11.80 7.34 4.39
CA ILE A 658 -11.84 8.34 3.33
C ILE A 658 -11.35 7.67 2.04
N GLY A 659 -12.28 7.47 1.10
CA GLY A 659 -12.09 6.67 -0.10
C GLY A 659 -12.08 7.49 -1.39
N PHE A 660 -11.18 7.13 -2.29
CA PHE A 660 -11.02 7.65 -3.64
C PHE A 660 -11.25 6.52 -4.64
N SER A 661 -11.81 6.85 -5.80
CA SER A 661 -11.85 5.88 -6.89
C SER A 661 -10.46 5.75 -7.51
N PRO A 662 -10.06 4.56 -8.01
CA PRO A 662 -8.78 4.39 -8.70
C PRO A 662 -8.58 5.34 -9.88
N GLU A 663 -9.65 5.76 -10.55
CA GLU A 663 -9.61 6.71 -11.66
C GLU A 663 -9.19 8.11 -11.20
N THR A 664 -9.59 8.52 -9.99
CA THR A 664 -9.13 9.79 -9.39
C THR A 664 -7.62 9.81 -9.24
N LEU A 665 -6.99 8.68 -8.89
CA LEU A 665 -5.54 8.57 -8.70
C LEU A 665 -4.73 8.81 -9.98
N LEU A 666 -5.36 8.72 -11.17
CA LEU A 666 -4.71 8.99 -12.45
C LEU A 666 -4.80 10.46 -12.87
N THR A 667 -5.61 11.27 -12.18
CA THR A 667 -5.81 12.68 -12.50
C THR A 667 -4.84 13.54 -11.68
N ASP A 668 -4.15 14.49 -12.33
CA ASP A 668 -3.22 15.39 -11.64
C ASP A 668 -3.92 16.27 -10.58
N PHE A 669 -3.16 16.77 -9.61
CA PHE A 669 -3.70 17.56 -8.49
C PHE A 669 -4.44 18.84 -8.93
N ALA A 670 -3.98 19.53 -9.96
CA ALA A 670 -4.59 20.81 -10.39
C ALA A 670 -5.96 20.58 -11.05
N THR A 671 -6.02 19.60 -11.95
CA THR A 671 -7.25 19.16 -12.61
C THR A 671 -8.23 18.61 -11.58
N ALA A 672 -7.79 17.69 -10.72
CA ALA A 672 -8.67 17.05 -9.75
C ALA A 672 -9.17 18.02 -8.66
N ARG A 673 -8.44 19.07 -8.31
CA ARG A 673 -8.95 20.17 -7.45
C ARG A 673 -9.99 21.03 -8.18
N THR A 674 -9.76 21.35 -9.46
CA THR A 674 -10.66 22.22 -10.26
C THR A 674 -11.99 21.54 -10.55
N ASP A 675 -11.96 20.24 -10.86
CA ASP A 675 -13.13 19.45 -11.22
C ASP A 675 -13.98 19.03 -10.01
N GLY A 676 -13.55 19.40 -8.80
CA GLY A 676 -14.22 18.99 -7.57
C GLY A 676 -13.86 17.58 -7.09
N ALA A 677 -12.98 16.87 -7.82
CA ALA A 677 -12.63 15.47 -7.56
C ALA A 677 -11.80 15.27 -6.28
N ILE A 678 -11.03 16.28 -5.85
CA ILE A 678 -10.28 16.28 -4.57
C ILE A 678 -10.99 17.11 -3.49
N THR A 679 -11.84 18.07 -3.88
CA THR A 679 -12.56 18.89 -2.91
C THR A 679 -13.84 18.25 -2.39
N ALA A 680 -14.30 17.15 -3.00
CA ALA A 680 -15.44 16.37 -2.51
C ALA A 680 -15.51 14.91 -3.04
N PRO A 681 -14.48 14.05 -2.93
CA PRO A 681 -14.69 12.63 -3.20
C PRO A 681 -15.45 12.02 -2.02
N PHE A 682 -16.77 12.15 -2.01
CA PHE A 682 -17.68 11.46 -1.09
C PHE A 682 -18.66 10.61 -1.88
N GLU A 683 -18.51 9.28 -1.79
CA GLU A 683 -19.58 8.35 -2.18
C GLU A 683 -20.31 7.76 -0.96
N CYS A 684 -19.64 7.57 0.18
CA CYS A 684 -20.23 7.26 1.49
C CYS A 684 -19.11 7.27 2.55
N GLN A 685 -19.33 7.85 3.74
CA GLN A 685 -18.46 7.64 4.90
C GLN A 685 -19.14 6.68 5.87
N ILE A 686 -18.41 5.66 6.29
CA ILE A 686 -18.79 4.80 7.41
C ILE A 686 -17.86 5.17 8.56
N SER A 687 -18.47 5.72 9.62
CA SER A 687 -17.76 6.01 10.86
C SER A 687 -17.94 4.84 11.80
N LEU A 688 -16.83 4.30 12.28
CA LEU A 688 -16.80 3.23 13.26
C LEU A 688 -16.43 3.81 14.62
N THR A 689 -17.26 3.60 15.63
CA THR A 689 -17.00 4.10 16.98
C THR A 689 -16.76 2.95 17.94
N THR A 690 -15.70 3.06 18.73
CA THR A 690 -15.47 2.21 19.90
C THR A 690 -15.63 3.01 21.19
N GLN A 691 -16.03 2.34 22.26
CA GLN A 691 -16.26 2.91 23.60
C GLN A 691 -15.17 2.44 24.57
N SER A 692 -14.66 3.36 25.39
CA SER A 692 -13.51 3.09 26.25
C SER A 692 -13.78 2.18 27.47
N ASP A 693 -15.03 1.82 27.74
CA ASP A 693 -15.41 0.88 28.79
C ASP A 693 -15.95 -0.45 28.24
N VAL A 694 -15.98 -0.60 26.91
CA VAL A 694 -16.45 -1.81 26.23
C VAL A 694 -15.37 -2.28 25.25
N PRO A 695 -14.39 -3.07 25.73
CA PRO A 695 -13.30 -3.57 24.90
C PRO A 695 -13.82 -4.29 23.66
N GLY A 696 -13.25 -3.97 22.50
CA GLY A 696 -13.66 -4.54 21.21
C GLY A 696 -15.08 -4.15 20.75
N SER A 697 -15.70 -3.12 21.35
CA SER A 697 -16.91 -2.52 20.81
C SER A 697 -16.62 -1.86 19.46
N LEU A 698 -17.48 -2.09 18.48
CA LEU A 698 -17.37 -1.47 17.17
C LEU A 698 -18.77 -1.32 16.59
N GLU A 699 -19.29 -0.11 16.62
CA GLU A 699 -20.63 0.20 16.09
C GLU A 699 -20.50 1.01 14.80
N PRO A 700 -21.06 0.54 13.67
CA PRO A 700 -21.08 1.30 12.44
C PRO A 700 -22.16 2.37 12.51
N SER A 701 -21.81 3.57 12.05
CA SER A 701 -22.78 4.60 11.70
C SER A 701 -22.59 4.99 10.24
N GLU A 702 -23.69 4.97 9.49
CA GLU A 702 -23.73 5.46 8.12
C GLU A 702 -24.05 6.95 8.15
N THR A 703 -23.06 7.78 7.84
CA THR A 703 -23.27 9.22 7.65
C THR A 703 -22.85 9.60 6.25
N CYS A 704 -23.82 9.67 5.33
CA CYS A 704 -23.60 10.19 3.99
C CYS A 704 -23.72 11.72 4.02
N SER A 705 -22.62 12.41 4.31
CA SER A 705 -22.50 13.85 4.08
C SER A 705 -21.16 14.13 3.44
N ALA A 706 -21.14 15.01 2.43
CA ALA A 706 -19.88 15.55 1.96
C ALA A 706 -19.25 16.36 3.10
N ILE A 707 -18.02 16.02 3.51
CA ILE A 707 -17.20 17.01 4.22
C ILE A 707 -16.90 18.07 3.16
N ALA A 708 -17.50 19.24 3.30
CA ALA A 708 -17.04 20.40 2.55
C ALA A 708 -15.66 20.73 3.12
N PHE A 709 -14.61 20.21 2.49
CA PHE A 709 -13.31 20.83 2.60
C PHE A 709 -13.47 22.20 1.99
N ASP A 710 -13.08 23.23 2.73
CA ASP A 710 -13.05 24.56 2.15
C ASP A 710 -12.14 24.45 0.90
N ASN A 711 -12.69 24.76 -0.28
CA ASN A 711 -11.94 24.65 -1.55
C ASN A 711 -10.75 25.61 -1.54
N GLU A 712 -10.84 26.62 -0.70
CA GLU A 712 -9.67 27.29 -0.16
C GLU A 712 -8.99 26.27 0.75
N ARG A 713 -7.90 25.64 0.27
CA ARG A 713 -6.83 25.18 1.18
C ARG A 713 -6.86 26.17 2.33
N PRO A 714 -7.10 25.76 3.59
CA PRO A 714 -6.91 26.69 4.67
C PRO A 714 -5.52 27.23 4.38
N ALA A 715 -5.42 28.53 4.09
CA ALA A 715 -4.15 29.18 4.15
C ALA A 715 -3.83 28.97 5.62
N VAL A 716 -3.14 27.87 5.92
CA VAL A 716 -2.75 27.52 7.28
C VAL A 716 -1.73 28.62 7.56
N TYR A 717 -2.29 29.73 8.03
CA TYR A 717 -1.69 31.00 8.37
C TYR A 717 -1.08 31.87 7.24
N ASP A 718 -1.74 32.03 6.08
CA ASP A 718 -1.22 32.86 4.97
C ASP A 718 0.19 32.46 4.47
N LEU A 719 0.58 31.21 4.71
CA LEU A 719 1.83 30.66 4.20
C LEU A 719 1.72 30.45 2.69
N PRO A 720 2.64 31.01 1.87
CA PRO A 720 2.73 30.65 0.47
C PRO A 720 3.07 29.15 0.38
N VAL A 721 2.14 28.36 -0.13
CA VAL A 721 2.51 27.07 -0.72
C VAL A 721 3.30 27.41 -1.99
N PRO A 722 4.55 26.97 -2.15
CA PRO A 722 5.26 27.19 -3.41
C PRO A 722 4.40 26.64 -4.55
N SER A 723 3.97 27.49 -5.49
CA SER A 723 3.34 26.98 -6.71
C SER A 723 4.40 26.29 -7.55
N LEU A 724 3.99 25.24 -8.26
CA LEU A 724 4.84 24.51 -9.21
C LEU A 724 5.35 25.40 -10.36
N ASP A 725 4.84 26.63 -10.51
CA ASP A 725 5.34 27.61 -11.50
C ASP A 725 6.78 28.08 -11.22
N ASN A 726 7.36 27.71 -10.07
CA ASN A 726 8.75 27.97 -9.71
C ASN A 726 9.69 26.77 -9.89
N MET A 727 9.24 25.66 -10.49
CA MET A 727 10.21 24.74 -11.09
C MET A 727 10.72 25.40 -12.38
N PRO A 728 12.04 25.46 -12.62
CA PRO A 728 12.54 25.99 -13.87
C PRO A 728 12.01 25.12 -15.01
N GLU A 729 11.02 25.62 -15.76
CA GLU A 729 10.81 25.15 -17.13
C GLU A 729 12.16 25.33 -17.83
N GLY A 730 12.76 24.22 -18.25
CA GLY A 730 14.02 24.21 -18.97
C GLY A 730 13.88 25.04 -20.24
N ASP A 731 14.22 26.33 -20.14
CA ASP A 731 14.08 27.25 -21.25
C ASP A 731 15.13 26.91 -22.31
N ALA A 732 14.62 26.58 -23.49
CA ALA A 732 15.37 26.63 -24.71
C ALA A 732 16.16 27.95 -24.77
N LEU A 733 17.48 27.83 -24.96
CA LEU A 733 18.40 28.94 -25.19
C LEU A 733 17.74 30.09 -25.98
N THR A 734 17.74 31.30 -25.43
CA THR A 734 18.49 32.47 -25.93
C THR A 734 18.16 33.71 -25.10
N VAL A 735 19.11 34.18 -24.29
CA VAL A 735 19.02 35.46 -23.55
C VAL A 735 19.61 36.61 -24.37
N CYS A 736 18.83 37.71 -24.41
CA CYS A 736 19.16 39.12 -24.62
C CYS A 736 19.35 39.70 -26.04
N GLY A 737 18.49 40.67 -26.36
CA GLY A 737 18.71 41.67 -27.40
C GLY A 737 17.65 42.80 -27.44
N MET A 738 17.80 43.80 -26.57
CA MET A 738 17.55 45.24 -26.79
C MET A 738 16.37 45.77 -27.64
N ILE A 739 15.61 46.70 -27.02
CA ILE A 739 14.95 47.90 -27.61
C ILE A 739 13.63 47.68 -28.40
N GLY A 740 12.54 48.20 -27.82
CA GLY A 740 11.66 49.16 -28.52
C GLY A 740 10.33 48.68 -29.13
N CYS A 741 9.29 49.46 -28.83
CA CYS A 741 8.10 49.74 -29.65
C CYS A 741 6.85 48.84 -29.53
N ALA A 742 5.92 49.29 -28.69
CA ALA A 742 4.58 49.84 -29.03
C ALA A 742 3.48 49.00 -29.73
N PHE A 743 2.25 49.27 -29.24
CA PHE A 743 0.89 49.02 -29.76
C PHE A 743 0.35 47.59 -29.66
N ASP A 744 -0.94 47.30 -29.53
CA ASP A 744 -2.20 47.90 -29.03
C ASP A 744 -3.27 46.82 -29.30
N ALA A 745 -4.43 46.96 -28.67
CA ALA A 745 -5.56 46.07 -28.51
C ALA A 745 -6.20 45.42 -29.77
N SER A 746 -7.08 44.47 -29.42
CA SER A 746 -8.37 44.10 -30.03
C SER A 746 -8.38 42.93 -31.02
N THR A 747 -9.20 41.92 -30.71
CA THR A 747 -10.42 41.57 -31.47
C THR A 747 -11.16 40.37 -30.83
N GLU A 748 -12.37 40.63 -30.34
CA GLU A 748 -13.53 39.72 -30.42
C GLU A 748 -13.92 39.51 -31.92
N PRO A 749 -14.75 38.52 -32.38
CA PRO A 749 -16.06 38.21 -31.77
C PRO A 749 -16.77 36.83 -32.04
N THR A 750 -17.94 36.68 -31.38
CA THR A 750 -19.26 36.14 -31.82
C THR A 750 -19.67 34.66 -31.76
N ASP A 751 -20.84 34.50 -31.10
CA ASP A 751 -21.86 33.44 -31.07
C ASP A 751 -22.34 32.86 -32.42
N SER A 752 -22.80 31.59 -32.40
CA SER A 752 -24.18 31.24 -32.84
C SER A 752 -24.59 29.80 -32.47
N ALA A 753 -25.82 29.66 -31.97
CA ALA A 753 -26.50 28.42 -31.63
C ALA A 753 -27.20 27.78 -32.85
N SER A 754 -27.35 26.45 -32.87
CA SER A 754 -28.51 25.80 -33.50
C SER A 754 -28.82 24.41 -32.93
N THR A 755 -30.11 24.20 -32.66
CA THR A 755 -30.83 23.03 -32.15
C THR A 755 -31.14 22.01 -33.24
N VAL A 756 -31.02 20.70 -32.96
CA VAL A 756 -31.69 19.62 -33.72
C VAL A 756 -32.17 18.49 -32.80
N THR A 757 -33.47 18.19 -32.88
CA THR A 757 -34.21 17.06 -32.29
C THR A 757 -33.96 15.72 -32.99
N PRO A 758 -34.01 14.56 -32.29
CA PRO A 758 -33.99 13.23 -32.92
C PRO A 758 -35.40 12.65 -33.14
N THR A 759 -35.61 12.05 -34.32
CA THR A 759 -36.79 11.24 -34.68
C THR A 759 -36.46 9.75 -34.73
N ALA A 760 -37.30 8.92 -34.11
CA ALA A 760 -37.28 7.46 -34.14
C ALA A 760 -37.74 6.86 -35.48
N PRO A 761 -37.46 5.57 -35.73
CA PRO A 761 -38.50 4.70 -36.30
C PRO A 761 -38.56 3.29 -35.67
N ALA A 762 -39.76 2.70 -35.74
CA ALA A 762 -40.12 1.34 -35.32
C ALA A 762 -40.37 0.41 -36.58
N PRO A 763 -40.84 -0.85 -36.48
CA PRO A 763 -40.05 -2.04 -36.84
C PRO A 763 -40.66 -3.00 -37.91
N ALA A 764 -39.98 -4.16 -38.11
CA ALA A 764 -40.43 -5.47 -38.67
C ALA A 764 -40.13 -5.77 -40.17
N PRO A 765 -40.15 -7.05 -40.66
CA PRO A 765 -40.45 -8.35 -40.00
C PRO A 765 -39.47 -9.52 -40.33
N ALA A 766 -39.76 -10.67 -39.71
CA ALA A 766 -39.09 -11.97 -39.76
C ALA A 766 -39.01 -12.66 -41.14
N SER A 767 -37.97 -13.49 -41.33
CA SER A 767 -38.03 -14.67 -42.21
C SER A 767 -37.09 -15.79 -41.73
N SER A 768 -37.62 -17.00 -41.84
CA SER A 768 -37.07 -18.30 -41.46
C SER A 768 -36.03 -18.82 -42.46
N SER A 769 -34.97 -19.48 -41.96
CA SER A 769 -34.35 -20.60 -42.68
C SER A 769 -33.70 -21.60 -41.74
N THR A 770 -34.19 -22.84 -41.85
CA THR A 770 -33.64 -24.06 -41.27
C THR A 770 -32.39 -24.51 -42.03
N LEU A 771 -31.34 -24.93 -41.33
CA LEU A 771 -30.27 -25.75 -41.91
C LEU A 771 -29.78 -26.79 -40.90
N SER A 772 -29.92 -28.05 -41.28
CA SER A 772 -29.52 -29.25 -40.54
C SER A 772 -28.17 -29.77 -41.03
N ILE A 773 -27.21 -29.98 -40.12
CA ILE A 773 -26.04 -30.88 -40.25
C ILE A 773 -25.69 -31.25 -38.79
N GLY A 774 -25.52 -32.47 -38.30
CA GLY A 774 -25.07 -33.73 -38.87
C GLY A 774 -23.96 -34.26 -37.94
N ARG A 775 -24.20 -35.39 -37.26
CA ARG A 775 -23.37 -36.02 -36.22
C ARG A 775 -21.91 -36.30 -36.65
N SER A 776 -20.97 -36.07 -35.73
CA SER A 776 -19.73 -36.85 -35.59
C SER A 776 -19.14 -36.74 -34.17
N MET A 777 -19.76 -37.41 -33.20
CA MET A 777 -19.10 -37.83 -31.95
C MET A 777 -18.41 -39.17 -32.20
N GLY A 778 -17.09 -39.24 -31.98
CA GLY A 778 -16.36 -40.50 -32.02
C GLY A 778 -14.95 -40.36 -32.55
N LEU A 779 -14.10 -39.55 -31.91
CA LEU A 779 -12.63 -39.66 -32.09
C LEU A 779 -11.81 -38.99 -30.97
N VAL A 780 -12.43 -38.21 -30.07
CA VAL A 780 -11.70 -37.46 -29.01
C VAL A 780 -11.40 -38.30 -27.75
N THR A 781 -12.07 -39.44 -27.56
CA THR A 781 -11.91 -40.26 -26.33
C THR A 781 -10.64 -41.14 -26.33
N GLY A 782 -9.97 -41.32 -27.48
CA GLY A 782 -8.83 -42.23 -27.61
C GLY A 782 -7.46 -41.63 -27.27
N VAL A 783 -7.33 -40.29 -27.28
CA VAL A 783 -6.04 -39.61 -27.08
C VAL A 783 -5.80 -39.24 -25.60
N LEU A 784 -6.86 -38.97 -24.84
CA LEU A 784 -6.74 -38.64 -23.40
C LEU A 784 -6.26 -39.80 -22.53
N LEU A 785 -6.52 -41.06 -22.91
CA LEU A 785 -6.14 -42.22 -22.09
C LEU A 785 -4.63 -42.54 -22.16
N LEU A 786 -3.91 -42.05 -23.18
CA LEU A 786 -2.48 -42.34 -23.36
C LEU A 786 -1.57 -41.37 -22.58
N ILE A 787 -2.07 -40.18 -22.24
CA ILE A 787 -1.31 -39.14 -21.53
C ILE A 787 -1.30 -39.40 -20.01
N VAL A 788 -2.36 -40.02 -19.47
CA VAL A 788 -2.50 -40.30 -18.02
C VAL A 788 -1.68 -41.51 -17.55
N THR A 789 -1.00 -42.24 -18.44
CA THR A 789 -0.13 -43.38 -18.05
C THR A 789 1.37 -43.07 -18.18
N LEU A 790 1.75 -41.86 -18.62
CA LEU A 790 3.15 -41.47 -18.86
C LEU A 790 3.59 -40.20 -18.11
N LEU A 791 2.69 -39.60 -17.33
CA LEU A 791 2.97 -38.68 -16.22
C LEU A 791 2.70 -39.43 -14.91
#